data_AF-A0A972VDF2-F1
#
_entry.id   AF-A0A972VDF2-F1
#
_cell.length_a   1.000
_cell.length_b   1.000
_cell.length_c   1.000
_cell.angle_alpha   90.00
_cell.angle_beta   90.00
_cell.angle_gamma   90.00
#
_symmetry.space_group_name_H-M   'P 1'
#
loop_
_entity.id
_entity.type
_entity.pdbx_description
1 polymer ?
#
loop_
_entity_poly.entity_id
_entity_poly.type
_entity_poly.pdbx_seq_one_letter_code
_entity_poly.pdbx_strand_id
1 'polypeptide(L)'
;MRYNNFDVVIKPRTSDGYHVEATARTDDWSRRASGVLQLDPDSADVTSAVKDLVARRTNRESMVRMGTLLHQALFSGESHRLSILFEQCMGKFQDDPNEGVCLRLIIEAPEIAVIPWELLYSPMRKTFFATSIETPLVRYFDEVGIPVRPGEIKGQIEILVVIPDAPPNAPELETAKEKQVIMRAIEDMGSSVHIQVLEGNVTPEDIHEALVRNRPHIFHFIGHGCVVDGRGYLRLPAEDLDHDRLGDLFQNCRETKLVVLNACQGAQISPNGPFTGLAPQLVKRGIPAVVAMQFAIYDDVAIQFCRSLYHSLFQGMDRGRIDMAITHARNALSVFHHEGRASCAPVLFSHSQTGVVFDVPLDKPSLRRRYSQDEVDRLEAVEKTHRRDIDRIHDTPGLNTEAMATEVAEAEGKITEIERLLKARVISFVSAVVVGFLALCLSWMGIFDLLGLDTQIASYTIALGSYFAPTSLHEDIVLVPITEETENTLESQLSSSNRADWRQHHAKLIRNLSKAGAKVIVFDMAFAEPSASADGVLSQAMSGANQTAVIIGVDEFKEGQPLVSDRIESAATAWGALLLAHKLGSMWAMPLVIEKSPDLRIPGLALQAYAASKGGDGVQICHLDIGDDDVVVHFASNAKSGHKVKFLHEQIVKNLEKDNMVGKDDTVAYLAIDKTPLSVIRDEARRWSYASILNHNEPELLTGLRGKIVIVGAAIKRLGDFYGDRWGFELHADAINTLLNGVTIRPMAASGQFSLIVIMSIAGALIGVRATTASRRMIVLLLTTVVLLYLTVTVCLYAEYRLLANTVYHLVALVSAYSITRKMARRYLKS
;
A
#
# COMPACT_ATOMS: atom_id res chain seq x y z
N MET A 1 -15.26 -12.90 5.17
CA MET A 1 -15.08 -14.27 4.59
C MET A 1 -16.20 -14.60 3.60
N ARG A 2 -15.89 -15.14 2.42
CA ARG A 2 -16.82 -15.57 1.36
C ARG A 2 -17.18 -17.06 1.52
N TYR A 3 -18.47 -17.40 1.52
CA TYR A 3 -18.91 -18.79 1.64
C TYR A 3 -19.45 -19.39 0.36
N ASN A 4 -19.03 -20.64 0.13
CA ASN A 4 -19.59 -21.56 -0.84
C ASN A 4 -20.55 -22.50 -0.13
N ASN A 5 -21.76 -22.68 -0.66
CA ASN A 5 -22.78 -23.47 0.00
C ASN A 5 -22.62 -24.96 -0.33
N PHE A 6 -22.64 -25.78 0.73
CA PHE A 6 -22.70 -27.23 0.66
C PHE A 6 -24.02 -27.69 1.27
N ASP A 7 -24.99 -27.96 0.41
CA ASP A 7 -26.36 -28.27 0.80
C ASP A 7 -26.48 -29.77 0.99
N VAL A 8 -26.99 -30.21 2.15
CA VAL A 8 -27.21 -31.62 2.44
C VAL A 8 -28.68 -31.82 2.78
N VAL A 9 -29.39 -32.48 1.87
CA VAL A 9 -30.80 -32.83 2.02
C VAL A 9 -30.89 -34.23 2.61
N ILE A 10 -31.52 -34.36 3.79
CA ILE A 10 -31.81 -35.65 4.45
C ILE A 10 -33.31 -35.91 4.30
N LYS A 11 -33.66 -36.89 3.47
CA LYS A 11 -35.04 -37.28 3.14
C LYS A 11 -35.66 -38.17 4.22
N PRO A 12 -37.00 -38.37 4.25
CA PRO A 12 -37.67 -39.31 5.14
C PRO A 12 -37.12 -40.74 5.00
N ARG A 13 -37.26 -41.53 6.08
CA ARG A 13 -36.76 -42.91 6.16
C ARG A 13 -37.41 -43.81 5.11
N THR A 14 -36.59 -44.61 4.42
CA THR A 14 -37.02 -45.71 3.55
C THR A 14 -36.57 -47.06 4.13
N SER A 15 -36.80 -48.17 3.41
CA SER A 15 -36.31 -49.50 3.82
C SER A 15 -34.80 -49.56 4.00
N ASP A 16 -34.07 -48.73 3.26
CA ASP A 16 -32.62 -48.82 3.14
C ASP A 16 -31.92 -47.83 4.09
N GLY A 17 -32.65 -46.91 4.73
CA GLY A 17 -32.13 -45.88 5.63
C GLY A 17 -32.68 -44.49 5.27
N TYR A 18 -31.93 -43.43 5.59
CA TYR A 18 -32.28 -42.07 5.20
C TYR A 18 -31.51 -41.67 3.95
N HIS A 19 -32.18 -41.45 2.82
CA HIS A 19 -31.49 -40.99 1.62
C HIS A 19 -30.96 -39.57 1.79
N VAL A 20 -29.71 -39.36 1.40
CA VAL A 20 -29.03 -38.08 1.51
C VAL A 20 -28.56 -37.61 0.14
N GLU A 21 -28.77 -36.33 -0.13
CA GLU A 21 -28.26 -35.67 -1.34
C GLU A 21 -27.45 -34.45 -0.95
N ALA A 22 -26.17 -34.44 -1.30
CA ALA A 22 -25.32 -33.28 -1.17
C ALA A 22 -25.17 -32.55 -2.49
N THR A 23 -25.27 -31.21 -2.47
CA THR A 23 -24.96 -30.34 -3.60
C THR A 23 -23.91 -29.32 -3.18
N ALA A 24 -22.75 -29.35 -3.84
CA ALA A 24 -21.72 -28.34 -3.68
C ALA A 24 -21.78 -27.37 -4.86
N ARG A 25 -21.91 -26.06 -4.56
CA ARG A 25 -21.96 -24.99 -5.55
C ARG A 25 -20.79 -24.05 -5.34
N THR A 26 -19.92 -23.99 -6.34
CA THR A 26 -18.82 -23.01 -6.43
C THR A 26 -19.03 -22.14 -7.66
N ASP A 27 -18.24 -21.09 -7.81
CA ASP A 27 -18.31 -20.24 -9.01
C ASP A 27 -18.03 -21.01 -10.32
N ASP A 28 -17.18 -22.04 -10.26
CA ASP A 28 -16.72 -22.77 -11.46
C ASP A 28 -17.53 -24.02 -11.77
N TRP A 29 -18.16 -24.62 -10.76
CA TRP A 29 -18.87 -25.89 -10.92
C TRP A 29 -19.95 -26.11 -9.86
N SER A 30 -20.95 -26.90 -10.25
CA SER A 30 -21.98 -27.45 -9.38
C SER A 30 -21.97 -28.97 -9.51
N ARG A 31 -21.74 -29.69 -8.41
CA ARG A 31 -21.74 -31.16 -8.38
C ARG A 31 -22.66 -31.68 -7.30
N ARG A 32 -23.14 -32.90 -7.51
CA ARG A 32 -24.02 -33.61 -6.57
C ARG A 32 -23.42 -34.95 -6.18
N ALA A 33 -23.68 -35.35 -4.96
CA ALA A 33 -23.41 -36.69 -4.45
C ALA A 33 -24.64 -37.18 -3.72
N SER A 34 -24.90 -38.49 -3.80
CA SER A 34 -25.98 -39.14 -3.06
C SER A 34 -25.42 -40.28 -2.23
N GLY A 35 -26.11 -40.57 -1.13
CA GLY A 35 -25.77 -41.65 -0.22
C GLY A 35 -26.95 -42.04 0.65
N VAL A 36 -26.68 -42.87 1.63
CA VAL A 36 -27.64 -43.28 2.65
C VAL A 36 -27.03 -43.05 4.02
N LEU A 37 -27.74 -42.29 4.86
CA LEU A 37 -27.39 -42.03 6.25
C LEU A 37 -27.95 -43.16 7.10
N GLN A 38 -27.03 -43.90 7.69
CA GLN A 38 -27.30 -45.00 8.61
C GLN A 38 -27.17 -44.46 10.03
N LEU A 39 -28.26 -43.90 10.56
CA LEU A 39 -28.36 -43.45 11.94
C LEU A 39 -29.69 -43.97 12.47
N ASP A 40 -29.62 -44.75 13.55
CA ASP A 40 -30.80 -45.13 14.30
C ASP A 40 -31.01 -44.12 15.44
N PRO A 41 -31.98 -43.19 15.33
CA PRO A 41 -32.21 -42.17 16.35
C PRO A 41 -32.62 -42.78 17.70
N ASP A 42 -33.18 -43.99 17.69
CA ASP A 42 -33.64 -44.72 18.87
C ASP A 42 -32.57 -45.66 19.46
N SER A 43 -31.38 -45.70 18.87
CA SER A 43 -30.27 -46.50 19.39
C SER A 43 -29.86 -46.07 20.80
N ALA A 44 -29.40 -47.04 21.60
CA ALA A 44 -28.96 -46.77 22.98
C ALA A 44 -27.86 -45.70 23.06
N ASP A 45 -26.94 -45.69 22.08
CA ASP A 45 -25.84 -44.73 22.03
C ASP A 45 -26.33 -43.30 21.79
N VAL A 46 -27.24 -43.10 20.82
CA VAL A 46 -27.81 -41.78 20.50
C VAL A 46 -28.70 -41.29 21.62
N THR A 47 -29.63 -42.13 22.08
CA THR A 47 -30.58 -41.77 23.15
C THR A 47 -29.88 -41.49 24.47
N SER A 48 -28.85 -42.25 24.86
CA SER A 48 -28.05 -41.97 26.06
C SER A 48 -27.26 -40.67 25.92
N ALA A 49 -26.63 -40.43 24.77
CA ALA A 49 -25.85 -39.22 24.54
C ALA A 49 -26.72 -37.95 24.58
N VAL A 50 -27.90 -37.97 23.96
CA VAL A 50 -28.87 -36.87 24.03
C VAL A 50 -29.38 -36.69 25.46
N LYS A 51 -29.72 -37.78 26.16
CA LYS A 51 -30.16 -37.72 27.56
C LYS A 51 -29.10 -37.10 28.47
N ASP A 52 -27.83 -37.47 28.30
CA ASP A 52 -26.73 -36.91 29.07
C ASP A 52 -26.48 -35.45 28.71
N LEU A 53 -26.61 -35.06 27.44
CA LEU A 53 -26.53 -33.67 26.99
C LEU A 53 -27.58 -32.79 27.68
N VAL A 54 -28.85 -33.22 27.69
CA VAL A 54 -29.92 -32.45 28.35
C VAL A 54 -29.74 -32.47 29.87
N ALA A 55 -29.36 -33.61 30.45
CA ALA A 55 -29.15 -33.76 31.90
C ALA A 55 -27.82 -33.21 32.42
N ARG A 56 -27.02 -32.55 31.57
CA ARG A 56 -25.72 -31.95 31.93
C ARG A 56 -24.70 -32.97 32.47
N ARG A 57 -24.75 -34.21 32.01
CA ARG A 57 -23.80 -35.28 32.34
C ARG A 57 -22.81 -35.53 31.20
N THR A 58 -22.23 -34.45 30.67
CA THR A 58 -21.34 -34.51 29.50
C THR A 58 -19.95 -34.00 29.82
N ASN A 59 -18.97 -34.47 29.05
CA ASN A 59 -17.62 -33.92 28.99
C ASN A 59 -17.16 -33.84 27.53
N ARG A 60 -16.04 -33.16 27.28
CA ARG A 60 -15.52 -32.97 25.92
C ARG A 60 -15.36 -34.28 25.15
N GLU A 61 -14.89 -35.32 25.81
CA GLU A 61 -14.64 -36.62 25.19
C GLU A 61 -15.95 -37.29 24.72
N SER A 62 -17.00 -37.25 25.55
CA SER A 62 -18.34 -37.70 25.18
C SER A 62 -18.94 -36.90 24.01
N MET A 63 -18.69 -35.59 23.96
CA MET A 63 -19.14 -34.73 22.86
C MET A 63 -18.40 -35.04 21.55
N VAL A 64 -17.09 -35.28 21.61
CA VAL A 64 -16.28 -35.70 20.46
C VAL A 64 -16.72 -37.08 19.96
N ARG A 65 -17.01 -38.04 20.86
CA ARG A 65 -17.54 -39.36 20.47
C ARG A 65 -18.87 -39.24 19.74
N MET A 66 -19.83 -38.50 20.30
CA MET A 66 -21.12 -38.28 19.65
C MET A 66 -20.95 -37.56 18.30
N GLY A 67 -20.15 -36.50 18.26
CA GLY A 67 -19.87 -35.77 17.02
C GLY A 67 -19.20 -36.61 15.93
N THR A 68 -18.33 -37.54 16.33
CA THR A 68 -17.69 -38.50 15.43
C THR A 68 -18.69 -39.52 14.90
N LEU A 69 -19.63 -39.98 15.72
CA LEU A 69 -20.74 -40.84 15.29
C LEU A 69 -21.61 -40.13 14.25
N LEU A 70 -21.96 -38.86 14.47
CA LEU A 70 -22.71 -38.05 13.49
C LEU A 70 -21.93 -37.87 12.19
N HIS A 71 -20.62 -37.65 12.27
CA HIS A 71 -19.75 -37.56 11.11
C HIS A 71 -19.69 -38.87 10.34
N GLN A 72 -19.57 -40.01 11.02
CA GLN A 72 -19.57 -41.31 10.38
C GLN A 72 -20.90 -41.59 9.68
N ALA A 73 -22.02 -41.28 10.33
CA ALA A 73 -23.34 -41.44 9.75
C ALA A 73 -23.54 -40.59 8.47
N LEU A 74 -22.98 -39.37 8.43
CA LEU A 74 -23.16 -38.44 7.31
C LEU A 74 -22.15 -38.63 6.16
N PHE A 75 -20.92 -39.04 6.47
CA PHE A 75 -19.78 -38.99 5.53
C PHE A 75 -19.11 -40.35 5.27
N SER A 76 -19.56 -41.44 5.90
CA SER A 76 -18.96 -42.78 5.74
C SER A 76 -19.93 -43.76 5.08
N GLY A 77 -19.46 -44.99 4.83
CA GLY A 77 -20.28 -46.07 4.25
C GLY A 77 -20.86 -45.68 2.88
N GLU A 78 -22.16 -45.87 2.70
CA GLU A 78 -22.87 -45.51 1.47
C GLU A 78 -22.91 -43.99 1.20
N SER A 79 -22.59 -43.17 2.21
CA SER A 79 -22.46 -41.71 2.08
C SER A 79 -21.02 -41.23 1.86
N HIS A 80 -20.05 -42.14 1.63
CA HIS A 80 -18.64 -41.76 1.39
C HIS A 80 -18.45 -40.77 0.22
N ARG A 81 -19.33 -40.80 -0.79
CA ARG A 81 -19.31 -39.85 -1.91
C ARG A 81 -19.54 -38.40 -1.46
N LEU A 82 -20.32 -38.19 -0.39
CA LEU A 82 -20.52 -36.86 0.19
C LEU A 82 -19.22 -36.34 0.81
N SER A 83 -18.44 -37.23 1.46
CA SER A 83 -17.13 -36.87 2.03
C SER A 83 -16.16 -36.44 0.96
N ILE A 84 -16.05 -37.21 -0.13
CA ILE A 84 -15.20 -36.84 -1.27
C ILE A 84 -15.61 -35.49 -1.83
N LEU A 85 -16.92 -35.24 -2.01
CA LEU A 85 -17.41 -33.97 -2.54
C LEU A 85 -17.14 -32.80 -1.58
N PHE A 86 -17.33 -33.00 -0.28
CA PHE A 86 -17.06 -31.99 0.74
C PHE A 86 -15.57 -31.64 0.80
N GLU A 87 -14.69 -32.64 0.80
CA GLU A 87 -13.25 -32.43 0.82
C GLU A 87 -12.72 -31.82 -0.49
N GLN A 88 -13.31 -32.14 -1.64
CA GLN A 88 -13.03 -31.43 -2.90
C GLN A 88 -13.42 -29.95 -2.83
N CYS A 89 -14.54 -29.63 -2.17
CA CYS A 89 -14.97 -28.26 -1.97
C CYS A 89 -14.00 -27.53 -1.04
N MET A 90 -13.67 -28.12 0.11
CA MET A 90 -12.72 -27.55 1.07
C MET A 90 -11.32 -27.37 0.49
N GLY A 91 -10.81 -28.35 -0.25
CA GLY A 91 -9.47 -28.30 -0.86
C GLY A 91 -9.34 -27.20 -1.92
N LYS A 92 -10.44 -26.80 -2.57
CA LYS A 92 -10.44 -25.68 -3.52
C LYS A 92 -10.13 -24.34 -2.84
N PHE A 93 -10.56 -24.19 -1.59
CA PHE A 93 -10.53 -22.92 -0.85
C PHE A 93 -9.49 -22.90 0.27
N GLN A 94 -8.72 -23.98 0.42
CA GLN A 94 -7.77 -24.15 1.52
C GLN A 94 -6.65 -23.09 1.54
N ASP A 95 -6.27 -22.56 0.38
CA ASP A 95 -5.20 -21.58 0.25
C ASP A 95 -5.65 -20.12 0.43
N ASP A 96 -6.97 -19.86 0.47
CA ASP A 96 -7.52 -18.52 0.71
C ASP A 96 -8.14 -18.43 2.12
N PRO A 97 -7.51 -17.72 3.07
CA PRO A 97 -8.03 -17.58 4.43
C PRO A 97 -9.35 -16.79 4.50
N ASN A 98 -9.78 -16.17 3.39
CA ASN A 98 -11.04 -15.45 3.30
C ASN A 98 -12.16 -16.29 2.68
N GLU A 99 -11.93 -17.55 2.32
CA GLU A 99 -12.97 -18.44 1.80
C GLU A 99 -13.34 -19.57 2.77
N GLY A 100 -14.56 -20.08 2.65
CA GLY A 100 -15.04 -21.21 3.45
C GLY A 100 -16.24 -21.92 2.84
N VAL A 101 -16.70 -22.99 3.49
CA VAL A 101 -17.81 -23.82 3.04
C VAL A 101 -18.92 -23.83 4.09
N CYS A 102 -20.06 -23.21 3.79
CA CYS A 102 -21.22 -23.22 4.68
C CYS A 102 -22.00 -24.54 4.49
N LEU A 103 -22.02 -25.37 5.53
CA LEU A 103 -22.76 -26.63 5.58
C LEU A 103 -24.21 -26.35 5.95
N ARG A 104 -25.11 -26.51 4.97
CA ARG A 104 -26.54 -26.25 5.11
C ARG A 104 -27.31 -27.56 5.16
N LEU A 105 -27.87 -27.87 6.32
CA LEU A 105 -28.63 -29.10 6.54
C LEU A 105 -30.12 -28.82 6.29
N ILE A 106 -30.69 -29.49 5.30
CA ILE A 106 -32.10 -29.48 4.95
C ILE A 106 -32.65 -30.84 5.40
N ILE A 107 -33.37 -30.87 6.52
CA ILE A 107 -33.77 -32.12 7.17
C ILE A 107 -35.28 -32.27 7.08
N GLU A 108 -35.74 -33.22 6.28
CA GLU A 108 -37.16 -33.53 6.09
C GLU A 108 -37.69 -34.53 7.13
N ALA A 109 -36.81 -35.38 7.69
CA ALA A 109 -37.14 -36.39 8.70
C ALA A 109 -37.19 -35.78 10.13
N PRO A 110 -38.36 -35.71 10.80
CA PRO A 110 -38.49 -35.08 12.12
C PRO A 110 -37.63 -35.72 13.21
N GLU A 111 -37.53 -37.05 13.22
CA GLU A 111 -36.72 -37.82 14.16
C GLU A 111 -35.21 -37.63 13.98
N ILE A 112 -34.79 -37.16 12.80
CA ILE A 112 -33.39 -36.78 12.54
C ILE A 112 -33.16 -35.30 12.83
N ALA A 113 -34.18 -34.46 12.69
CA ALA A 113 -34.09 -33.03 12.97
C ALA A 113 -33.74 -32.74 14.43
N VAL A 114 -34.20 -33.57 15.37
CA VAL A 114 -33.97 -33.45 16.81
C VAL A 114 -32.55 -33.80 17.25
N ILE A 115 -31.76 -34.43 16.39
CA ILE A 115 -30.35 -34.75 16.66
C ILE A 115 -29.53 -33.44 16.74
N PRO A 116 -28.59 -33.29 17.70
CA PRO A 116 -27.76 -32.10 17.83
C PRO A 116 -26.63 -32.09 16.79
N TRP A 117 -26.98 -31.86 15.52
CA TRP A 117 -26.05 -31.79 14.38
C TRP A 117 -24.95 -30.74 14.55
N GLU A 118 -25.15 -29.77 15.44
CA GLU A 118 -24.15 -28.78 15.83
C GLU A 118 -22.91 -29.40 16.51
N LEU A 119 -23.03 -30.64 17.00
CA LEU A 119 -21.92 -31.47 17.50
C LEU A 119 -21.15 -32.19 16.38
N LEU A 120 -21.50 -32.05 15.10
CA LEU A 120 -20.77 -32.68 14.01
C LEU A 120 -19.27 -32.38 14.12
N TYR A 121 -18.46 -33.42 14.29
CA TYR A 121 -17.03 -33.31 14.58
C TYR A 121 -16.20 -33.90 13.45
N SER A 122 -15.19 -33.18 12.96
CA SER A 122 -14.24 -33.71 11.98
C SER A 122 -13.07 -34.39 12.70
N PRO A 123 -12.89 -35.71 12.59
CA PRO A 123 -11.71 -36.38 13.15
C PRO A 123 -10.42 -35.93 12.48
N MET A 124 -10.48 -35.62 11.18
CA MET A 124 -9.34 -35.15 10.38
C MET A 124 -8.86 -33.77 10.84
N ARG A 125 -9.79 -32.82 11.02
CA ARG A 125 -9.47 -31.43 11.43
C ARG A 125 -9.39 -31.24 12.94
N LYS A 126 -9.82 -32.23 13.72
CA LYS A 126 -9.90 -32.21 15.19
C LYS A 126 -10.72 -31.04 15.75
N THR A 127 -11.79 -30.66 15.05
CA THR A 127 -12.69 -29.57 15.44
C THR A 127 -14.14 -29.92 15.15
N PHE A 128 -15.05 -29.31 15.90
CA PHE A 128 -16.47 -29.26 15.54
C PHE A 128 -16.66 -28.32 14.35
N PHE A 129 -17.52 -28.71 13.41
CA PHE A 129 -17.80 -27.90 12.21
C PHE A 129 -18.40 -26.56 12.62
N ALA A 130 -19.43 -26.61 13.48
CA ALA A 130 -20.21 -25.44 13.88
C ALA A 130 -19.43 -24.37 14.68
N THR A 131 -18.18 -24.67 15.08
CA THR A 131 -17.29 -23.74 15.81
C THR A 131 -16.16 -23.19 14.94
N SER A 132 -16.08 -23.58 13.67
CA SER A 132 -15.08 -23.08 12.72
C SER A 132 -15.74 -22.14 11.73
N ILE A 133 -15.17 -20.93 11.57
CA ILE A 133 -15.61 -19.99 10.54
C ILE A 133 -15.40 -20.53 9.13
N GLU A 134 -14.53 -21.53 8.92
CA GLU A 134 -14.36 -22.17 7.61
C GLU A 134 -15.51 -23.13 7.27
N THR A 135 -16.25 -23.60 8.28
CA THR A 135 -17.32 -24.60 8.12
C THR A 135 -18.60 -24.28 8.92
N PRO A 136 -19.22 -23.09 8.75
CA PRO A 136 -20.46 -22.77 9.46
C PRO A 136 -21.52 -23.84 9.22
N LEU A 137 -22.30 -24.15 10.26
CA LEU A 137 -23.38 -25.14 10.19
C LEU A 137 -24.73 -24.46 10.46
N VAL A 138 -25.64 -24.57 9.49
CA VAL A 138 -26.96 -23.93 9.48
C VAL A 138 -28.06 -24.96 9.19
N ARG A 139 -29.17 -24.92 9.94
CA ARG A 139 -30.41 -25.64 9.58
C ARG A 139 -31.15 -24.79 8.55
N TYR A 140 -31.13 -25.23 7.29
CA TYR A 140 -31.58 -24.41 6.16
C TYR A 140 -32.95 -24.85 5.65
N PHE A 141 -33.80 -23.87 5.31
CA PHE A 141 -35.10 -24.09 4.70
C PHE A 141 -35.13 -23.45 3.32
N ASP A 142 -35.09 -24.26 2.27
CA ASP A 142 -35.09 -23.82 0.88
C ASP A 142 -36.51 -23.54 0.33
N GLU A 143 -37.52 -24.25 0.84
CA GLU A 143 -38.92 -24.17 0.39
C GLU A 143 -39.68 -22.88 0.78
N VAL A 144 -39.12 -22.03 1.65
CA VAL A 144 -39.83 -20.84 2.17
C VAL A 144 -39.92 -19.75 1.12
N GLY A 145 -41.00 -19.70 0.33
CA GLY A 145 -41.21 -18.77 -0.80
C GLY A 145 -41.04 -17.26 -0.53
N ILE A 146 -40.77 -16.85 0.71
CA ILE A 146 -40.63 -15.46 1.13
C ILE A 146 -39.16 -15.01 0.93
N PRO A 147 -38.91 -13.88 0.24
CA PRO A 147 -37.56 -13.33 0.05
C PRO A 147 -36.92 -12.83 1.35
N VAL A 148 -35.61 -13.03 1.52
CA VAL A 148 -34.86 -12.61 2.71
C VAL A 148 -34.28 -11.22 2.51
N ARG A 149 -35.13 -10.21 2.64
CA ARG A 149 -34.75 -8.82 2.41
C ARG A 149 -33.82 -8.34 3.53
N PRO A 150 -32.52 -8.07 3.28
CA PRO A 150 -31.65 -7.47 4.28
C PRO A 150 -32.18 -6.07 4.60
N GLY A 151 -32.65 -5.88 5.83
CA GLY A 151 -33.09 -4.56 6.27
C GLY A 151 -31.88 -3.64 6.39
N GLU A 152 -31.88 -2.51 5.69
CA GLU A 152 -30.86 -1.48 5.92
C GLU A 152 -31.12 -0.83 7.26
N ILE A 153 -30.14 -0.91 8.14
CA ILE A 153 -30.27 -0.29 9.46
C ILE A 153 -29.81 1.17 9.34
N LYS A 154 -30.78 2.05 9.07
CA LYS A 154 -30.59 3.51 9.00
C LYS A 154 -30.74 4.12 10.39
N GLY A 155 -29.78 3.87 11.29
CA GLY A 155 -29.79 4.42 12.65
C GLY A 155 -29.47 3.37 13.71
N GLN A 156 -30.19 3.43 14.84
CA GLN A 156 -30.01 2.49 15.94
C GLN A 156 -30.67 1.14 15.62
N ILE A 157 -30.04 0.06 16.08
CA ILE A 157 -30.60 -1.29 16.00
C ILE A 157 -31.64 -1.43 17.10
N GLU A 158 -32.92 -1.46 16.71
CA GLU A 158 -34.04 -1.75 17.61
C GLU A 158 -34.10 -3.25 17.99
N ILE A 159 -33.97 -3.56 19.28
CA ILE A 159 -34.11 -4.90 19.86
C ILE A 159 -35.26 -4.89 20.87
N LEU A 160 -36.26 -5.74 20.65
CA LEU A 160 -37.31 -6.01 21.62
C LEU A 160 -36.94 -7.25 22.44
N VAL A 161 -36.69 -7.06 23.74
CA VAL A 161 -36.40 -8.13 24.70
C VAL A 161 -37.66 -8.39 25.52
N VAL A 162 -38.08 -9.66 25.58
CA VAL A 162 -39.27 -10.09 26.33
C VAL A 162 -38.87 -11.08 27.41
N ILE A 163 -39.17 -10.74 28.66
CA ILE A 163 -38.81 -11.49 29.88
C ILE A 163 -40.08 -11.68 30.74
N PRO A 164 -40.96 -12.64 30.39
CA PRO A 164 -42.15 -12.91 31.19
C PRO A 164 -41.79 -13.50 32.55
N ASP A 165 -42.63 -13.25 33.55
CA ASP A 165 -42.59 -13.99 34.81
C ASP A 165 -42.86 -15.49 34.58
N ALA A 166 -42.33 -16.32 35.47
CA ALA A 166 -42.63 -17.74 35.45
C ALA A 166 -44.15 -17.93 35.72
N PRO A 167 -44.84 -18.78 34.94
CA PRO A 167 -46.25 -19.09 35.22
C PRO A 167 -46.40 -19.76 36.60
N PRO A 168 -47.58 -19.68 37.23
CA PRO A 168 -47.83 -20.33 38.52
C PRO A 168 -47.49 -21.83 38.39
N ASN A 169 -46.50 -22.31 39.16
CA ASN A 169 -45.94 -23.68 39.17
C ASN A 169 -44.73 -23.98 38.25
N ALA A 170 -44.15 -23.00 37.57
CA ALA A 170 -42.83 -23.17 36.94
C ALA A 170 -41.68 -22.91 37.94
N PRO A 171 -40.49 -23.51 37.75
CA PRO A 171 -39.29 -23.14 38.52
C PRO A 171 -39.04 -21.64 38.39
N GLU A 172 -38.77 -20.97 39.50
CA GLU A 172 -38.56 -19.51 39.51
C GLU A 172 -37.32 -19.17 38.67
N LEU A 173 -37.52 -18.39 37.60
CA LEU A 173 -36.43 -17.73 36.87
C LEU A 173 -35.96 -16.54 37.70
N GLU A 174 -34.65 -16.40 37.90
CA GLU A 174 -34.08 -15.15 38.41
C GLU A 174 -34.12 -14.07 37.31
N THR A 175 -35.33 -13.64 36.92
CA THR A 175 -35.59 -12.70 35.80
C THR A 175 -34.79 -11.40 35.91
N ALA A 176 -34.57 -10.91 37.14
CA ALA A 176 -33.73 -9.74 37.41
C ALA A 176 -32.24 -9.93 37.03
N LYS A 177 -31.71 -11.15 37.15
CA LYS A 177 -30.33 -11.48 36.82
C LYS A 177 -30.17 -11.73 35.31
N GLU A 178 -31.15 -12.37 34.69
CA GLU A 178 -31.21 -12.56 33.22
C GLU A 178 -31.32 -11.24 32.46
N LYS A 179 -32.07 -10.27 32.99
CA LYS A 179 -32.07 -8.90 32.51
C LYS A 179 -30.68 -8.27 32.55
N GLN A 180 -29.98 -8.36 33.69
CA GLN A 180 -28.63 -7.82 33.82
C GLN A 180 -27.63 -8.50 32.88
N VAL A 181 -27.79 -9.80 32.62
CA VAL A 181 -26.99 -10.59 31.67
C VAL A 181 -27.06 -10.01 30.26
N ILE A 182 -28.27 -9.77 29.75
CA ILE A 182 -28.46 -9.26 28.38
C ILE A 182 -28.10 -7.78 28.29
N MET A 183 -28.53 -6.97 29.27
CA MET A 183 -28.22 -5.54 29.28
C MET A 183 -26.70 -5.33 29.28
N ARG A 184 -25.93 -6.05 30.11
CA ARG A 184 -24.45 -5.97 30.08
C ARG A 184 -23.85 -6.46 28.77
N ALA A 185 -24.38 -7.52 28.17
CA ALA A 185 -23.86 -8.07 26.92
C ALA A 185 -24.08 -7.12 25.72
N ILE A 186 -25.09 -6.25 25.79
CA ILE A 186 -25.46 -5.31 24.72
C ILE A 186 -25.01 -3.87 25.04
N GLU A 187 -24.81 -3.51 26.31
CA GLU A 187 -24.30 -2.20 26.77
C GLU A 187 -22.96 -1.83 26.12
N ASP A 188 -22.07 -2.81 25.92
CA ASP A 188 -20.79 -2.64 25.21
C ASP A 188 -20.94 -2.14 23.75
N MET A 189 -22.15 -2.17 23.18
CA MET A 189 -22.44 -1.72 21.81
C MET A 189 -22.80 -0.23 21.73
N GLY A 190 -22.92 0.45 22.87
CA GLY A 190 -23.07 1.90 22.96
C GLY A 190 -24.34 2.44 22.30
N SER A 191 -24.26 3.68 21.78
CA SER A 191 -25.40 4.41 21.20
C SER A 191 -25.90 3.88 19.85
N SER A 192 -25.41 2.74 19.39
CA SER A 192 -25.79 2.13 18.10
C SER A 192 -26.94 1.13 18.22
N VAL A 193 -27.36 0.79 19.45
CA VAL A 193 -28.45 -0.16 19.73
C VAL A 193 -29.47 0.49 20.66
N HIS A 194 -30.75 0.32 20.36
CA HIS A 194 -31.85 0.65 21.24
C HIS A 194 -32.51 -0.64 21.73
N ILE A 195 -32.68 -0.77 23.04
CA ILE A 195 -33.27 -1.95 23.67
C ILE A 195 -34.57 -1.54 24.35
N GLN A 196 -35.66 -2.17 23.93
CA GLN A 196 -36.92 -2.12 24.65
C GLN A 196 -37.11 -3.43 25.40
N VAL A 197 -37.45 -3.35 26.69
CA VAL A 197 -37.69 -4.53 27.54
C VAL A 197 -39.16 -4.57 27.93
N LEU A 198 -39.81 -5.71 27.68
CA LEU A 198 -41.09 -6.08 28.30
C LEU A 198 -40.81 -7.13 29.39
N GLU A 199 -41.17 -6.83 30.63
CA GLU A 199 -40.90 -7.70 31.77
C GLU A 199 -42.10 -7.86 32.71
N GLY A 200 -42.15 -9.00 33.41
CA GLY A 200 -43.20 -9.28 34.40
C GLY A 200 -44.41 -9.99 33.80
N ASN A 201 -45.60 -9.49 34.09
CA ASN A 201 -46.88 -10.04 33.59
C ASN A 201 -47.14 -9.68 32.11
N VAL A 202 -46.27 -10.11 31.21
CA VAL A 202 -46.35 -9.84 29.76
C VAL A 202 -47.46 -10.68 29.12
N THR A 203 -48.34 -10.05 28.34
CA THR A 203 -49.38 -10.72 27.53
C THR A 203 -49.04 -10.71 26.03
N PRO A 204 -49.72 -11.52 25.19
CA PRO A 204 -49.55 -11.45 23.74
C PRO A 204 -49.92 -10.09 23.14
N GLU A 205 -50.89 -9.39 23.75
CA GLU A 205 -51.25 -8.02 23.37
C GLU A 205 -50.09 -7.05 23.61
N ASP A 206 -49.38 -7.15 24.73
CA ASP A 206 -48.21 -6.32 25.01
C ASP A 206 -47.10 -6.54 23.97
N ILE A 207 -46.87 -7.81 23.61
CA ILE A 207 -45.88 -8.18 22.58
C ILE A 207 -46.32 -7.62 21.23
N HIS A 208 -47.60 -7.77 20.86
CA HIS A 208 -48.15 -7.25 19.62
C HIS A 208 -48.01 -5.72 19.55
N GLU A 209 -48.39 -5.01 20.61
CA GLU A 209 -48.28 -3.55 20.66
C GLU A 209 -46.83 -3.09 20.52
N ALA A 210 -45.89 -3.75 21.20
CA ALA A 210 -44.47 -3.41 21.10
C ALA A 210 -43.90 -3.70 19.70
N LEU A 211 -44.28 -4.81 19.07
CA LEU A 211 -43.88 -5.14 17.70
C LEU A 211 -44.41 -4.11 16.68
N VAL A 212 -45.67 -3.70 16.79
CA VAL A 212 -46.29 -2.71 15.89
C VAL A 212 -45.72 -1.31 16.12
N ARG A 213 -45.59 -0.90 17.38
CA ARG A 213 -45.16 0.46 17.73
C ARG A 213 -43.69 0.71 17.43
N ASN A 214 -42.83 -0.26 17.76
CA ASN A 214 -41.38 -0.06 17.73
C ASN A 214 -40.70 -0.74 16.55
N ARG A 215 -41.41 -1.63 15.84
CA ARG A 215 -40.93 -2.34 14.63
C ARG A 215 -39.50 -2.88 14.79
N PRO A 216 -39.25 -3.69 15.82
CA PRO A 216 -37.90 -4.10 16.17
C PRO A 216 -37.26 -4.95 15.07
N HIS A 217 -35.95 -4.78 14.89
CA HIS A 217 -35.15 -5.59 13.98
C HIS A 217 -34.92 -7.00 14.53
N ILE A 218 -34.81 -7.10 15.86
CA ILE A 218 -34.59 -8.35 16.59
C ILE A 218 -35.65 -8.50 17.67
N PHE A 219 -36.27 -9.68 17.74
CA PHE A 219 -37.07 -10.11 18.88
C PHE A 219 -36.27 -11.13 19.70
N HIS A 220 -36.03 -10.84 20.97
CA HIS A 220 -35.31 -11.72 21.89
C HIS A 220 -36.23 -12.14 23.03
N PHE A 221 -36.62 -13.40 23.07
CA PHE A 221 -37.37 -13.98 24.17
C PHE A 221 -36.44 -14.67 25.15
N ILE A 222 -36.57 -14.34 26.44
CA ILE A 222 -35.89 -15.01 27.54
C ILE A 222 -36.96 -15.56 28.48
N GLY A 223 -37.07 -16.88 28.56
CA GLY A 223 -38.05 -17.46 29.47
C GLY A 223 -38.20 -18.96 29.27
N HIS A 224 -39.30 -19.50 29.79
CA HIS A 224 -39.60 -20.91 29.65
C HIS A 224 -40.34 -21.21 28.35
N GLY A 225 -40.11 -22.43 27.86
CA GLY A 225 -41.00 -23.07 26.90
C GLY A 225 -41.44 -24.42 27.41
N CYS A 226 -42.47 -24.99 26.80
CA CYS A 226 -42.84 -26.39 27.00
C CYS A 226 -43.25 -27.04 25.68
N VAL A 227 -43.29 -28.37 25.69
CA VAL A 227 -43.89 -29.15 24.60
C VAL A 227 -45.13 -29.83 25.15
N VAL A 228 -46.28 -29.61 24.52
CA VAL A 228 -47.55 -30.29 24.82
C VAL A 228 -48.04 -30.93 23.52
N ASP A 229 -48.31 -32.24 23.54
CA ASP A 229 -48.77 -33.01 22.37
C ASP A 229 -47.93 -32.81 21.10
N GLY A 230 -46.61 -32.71 21.27
CA GLY A 230 -45.66 -32.50 20.17
C GLY A 230 -45.60 -31.06 19.63
N ARG A 231 -46.38 -30.13 20.20
CA ARG A 231 -46.34 -28.70 19.88
C ARG A 231 -45.50 -27.94 20.90
N GLY A 232 -44.61 -27.07 20.41
CA GLY A 232 -43.83 -26.16 21.25
C GLY A 232 -44.64 -24.92 21.62
N TYR A 233 -44.43 -24.42 22.84
CA TYR A 233 -45.06 -23.21 23.36
C TYR A 233 -44.05 -22.31 24.08
N LEU A 234 -44.20 -20.99 23.95
CA LEU A 234 -43.64 -20.00 24.88
C LEU A 234 -44.57 -19.88 26.09
N ARG A 235 -44.00 -19.93 27.29
CA ARG A 235 -44.76 -19.72 28.53
C ARG A 235 -44.84 -18.22 28.84
N LEU A 236 -46.05 -17.68 28.93
CA LEU A 236 -46.31 -16.39 29.56
C LEU A 236 -47.17 -16.59 30.82
N PRO A 237 -47.27 -15.60 31.73
CA PRO A 237 -47.97 -15.77 33.00
C PRO A 237 -49.48 -15.99 32.84
N ALA A 238 -50.09 -15.32 31.85
CA ALA A 238 -51.54 -15.38 31.60
C ALA A 238 -51.92 -16.49 30.60
N GLU A 239 -51.16 -16.63 29.51
CA GLU A 239 -51.45 -17.61 28.47
C GLU A 239 -50.20 -18.03 27.68
N ASP A 240 -50.11 -19.32 27.33
CA ASP A 240 -49.02 -19.84 26.50
C ASP A 240 -49.24 -19.48 25.01
N LEU A 241 -48.15 -19.21 24.28
CA LEU A 241 -48.18 -19.03 22.83
C LEU A 241 -47.60 -20.24 22.12
N ASP A 242 -48.38 -20.87 21.25
CA ASP A 242 -47.85 -21.82 20.29
C ASP A 242 -47.18 -21.14 19.08
N HIS A 243 -46.62 -21.95 18.20
CA HIS A 243 -46.02 -21.49 16.94
C HIS A 243 -47.00 -20.74 16.04
N ASP A 244 -48.30 -21.07 16.10
CA ASP A 244 -49.29 -20.44 15.24
C ASP A 244 -49.55 -19.01 15.71
N ARG A 245 -49.89 -18.82 16.98
CA ARG A 245 -50.09 -17.48 17.55
C ARG A 245 -48.82 -16.64 17.54
N LEU A 246 -47.67 -17.24 17.85
CA LEU A 246 -46.38 -16.53 17.81
C LEU A 246 -46.02 -16.10 16.39
N GLY A 247 -46.24 -16.94 15.39
CA GLY A 247 -45.97 -16.58 14.01
C GLY A 247 -46.90 -15.48 13.50
N ASP A 248 -48.16 -15.47 13.94
CA ASP A 248 -49.15 -14.45 13.56
C ASP A 248 -48.74 -13.05 14.07
N LEU A 249 -48.07 -12.96 15.22
CA LEU A 249 -47.53 -11.69 15.74
C LEU A 249 -46.55 -11.02 14.76
N PHE A 250 -45.80 -11.81 13.98
CA PHE A 250 -44.81 -11.29 13.04
C PHE A 250 -45.32 -11.07 11.62
N GLN A 251 -46.56 -11.46 11.29
CA GLN A 251 -47.08 -11.41 9.93
C GLN A 251 -46.99 -10.01 9.29
N ASN A 252 -47.15 -8.96 10.09
CA ASN A 252 -47.07 -7.56 9.67
C ASN A 252 -45.80 -6.83 10.13
N CYS A 253 -44.82 -7.55 10.68
CA CYS A 253 -43.60 -7.00 11.25
C CYS A 253 -42.38 -7.37 10.39
N ARG A 254 -42.35 -6.83 9.15
CA ARG A 254 -41.31 -7.16 8.17
C ARG A 254 -39.91 -6.73 8.58
N GLU A 255 -39.78 -5.79 9.52
CA GLU A 255 -38.53 -5.29 10.06
C GLU A 255 -37.79 -6.34 10.91
N THR A 256 -38.54 -7.24 11.55
CA THR A 256 -37.95 -8.31 12.37
C THR A 256 -37.28 -9.35 11.47
N LYS A 257 -35.94 -9.35 11.45
CA LYS A 257 -35.15 -10.30 10.64
C LYS A 257 -34.57 -11.43 11.47
N LEU A 258 -34.48 -11.25 12.78
CA LEU A 258 -33.90 -12.21 13.69
C LEU A 258 -34.79 -12.40 14.92
N VAL A 259 -35.14 -13.66 15.19
CA VAL A 259 -35.75 -14.07 16.46
C VAL A 259 -34.73 -14.87 17.26
N VAL A 260 -34.51 -14.52 18.52
CA VAL A 260 -33.64 -15.25 19.45
C VAL A 260 -34.52 -15.82 20.57
N LEU A 261 -34.61 -17.15 20.64
CA LEU A 261 -35.35 -17.88 21.65
C LEU A 261 -34.38 -18.49 22.66
N ASN A 262 -34.17 -17.76 23.75
CA ASN A 262 -33.28 -18.16 24.83
C ASN A 262 -34.08 -18.87 25.94
N ALA A 263 -33.75 -20.13 26.20
CA ALA A 263 -34.43 -20.96 27.19
C ALA A 263 -33.67 -20.92 28.52
N CYS A 264 -34.33 -20.38 29.54
CA CYS A 264 -33.79 -20.36 30.89
C CYS A 264 -34.51 -21.41 31.77
N GLN A 265 -33.72 -22.00 32.67
CA GLN A 265 -34.02 -23.12 33.59
C GLN A 265 -35.48 -23.59 33.68
N GLY A 266 -35.87 -24.62 32.91
CA GLY A 266 -37.19 -25.27 33.02
C GLY A 266 -37.07 -26.79 33.18
N ALA A 267 -37.93 -27.39 34.01
CA ALA A 267 -37.84 -28.79 34.47
C ALA A 267 -38.19 -29.88 33.44
N GLN A 268 -38.59 -29.53 32.21
CA GLN A 268 -38.87 -30.52 31.16
C GLN A 268 -37.65 -30.78 30.27
N ILE A 269 -36.94 -31.85 30.63
CA ILE A 269 -35.86 -32.49 29.88
C ILE A 269 -36.52 -33.29 28.74
N SER A 270 -36.91 -32.61 27.66
CA SER A 270 -37.28 -33.28 26.41
C SER A 270 -36.09 -33.24 25.45
N PRO A 271 -35.76 -34.36 24.75
CA PRO A 271 -34.85 -34.35 23.60
C PRO A 271 -35.24 -33.31 22.54
N ASN A 272 -36.52 -32.91 22.52
CA ASN A 272 -37.13 -32.00 21.56
C ASN A 272 -37.37 -30.63 22.20
N GLY A 273 -36.35 -29.99 22.80
CA GLY A 273 -36.50 -28.74 23.55
C GLY A 273 -37.54 -27.79 22.95
N PRO A 274 -38.38 -27.12 23.75
CA PRO A 274 -39.64 -26.50 23.30
C PRO A 274 -39.49 -25.54 22.11
N PHE A 275 -38.32 -24.91 21.98
CA PHE A 275 -38.03 -23.93 20.94
C PHE A 275 -37.52 -24.52 19.62
N THR A 276 -37.06 -25.78 19.60
CA THR A 276 -36.74 -26.47 18.34
C THR A 276 -37.99 -26.86 17.55
N GLY A 277 -39.16 -26.92 18.20
CA GLY A 277 -40.45 -27.04 17.52
C GLY A 277 -40.99 -25.69 17.00
N LEU A 278 -40.70 -24.59 17.69
CA LEU A 278 -41.14 -23.24 17.31
C LEU A 278 -40.30 -22.65 16.17
N ALA A 279 -38.97 -22.74 16.25
CA ALA A 279 -38.06 -22.05 15.33
C ALA A 279 -38.25 -22.43 13.85
N PRO A 280 -38.37 -23.72 13.46
CA PRO A 280 -38.69 -24.11 12.09
C PRO A 280 -39.99 -23.48 11.56
N GLN A 281 -41.01 -23.35 12.42
CA GLN A 281 -42.30 -22.80 12.02
C GLN A 281 -42.24 -21.30 11.79
N LEU A 282 -41.49 -20.56 12.63
CA LEU A 282 -41.24 -19.14 12.42
C LEU A 282 -40.47 -18.87 11.13
N VAL A 283 -39.46 -19.68 10.82
CA VAL A 283 -38.74 -19.60 9.53
C VAL A 283 -39.67 -19.88 8.36
N LYS A 284 -40.50 -20.93 8.43
CA LYS A 284 -41.51 -21.24 7.40
C LYS A 284 -42.54 -20.12 7.19
N ARG A 285 -42.80 -19.32 8.23
CA ARG A 285 -43.68 -18.16 8.19
C ARG A 285 -43.00 -16.87 7.73
N GLY A 286 -41.72 -16.93 7.36
CA GLY A 286 -41.00 -15.85 6.70
C GLY A 286 -40.04 -15.05 7.58
N ILE A 287 -39.80 -15.48 8.83
CA ILE A 287 -38.70 -14.91 9.61
C ILE A 287 -37.36 -15.38 9.01
N PRO A 288 -36.48 -14.47 8.55
CA PRO A 288 -35.22 -14.82 7.89
C PRO A 288 -34.32 -15.77 8.66
N ALA A 289 -34.18 -15.52 9.97
CA ALA A 289 -33.35 -16.32 10.85
C ALA A 289 -33.94 -16.42 12.25
N VAL A 290 -33.87 -17.62 12.83
CA VAL A 290 -34.24 -17.89 14.20
C VAL A 290 -33.08 -18.61 14.88
N VAL A 291 -32.59 -18.05 15.98
CA VAL A 291 -31.65 -18.74 16.86
C VAL A 291 -32.39 -19.26 18.06
N ALA A 292 -32.39 -20.58 18.27
CA ALA A 292 -33.08 -21.21 19.39
C ALA A 292 -32.13 -22.10 20.19
N MET A 293 -32.24 -22.04 21.52
CA MET A 293 -31.51 -22.95 22.39
C MET A 293 -32.17 -24.33 22.40
N GLN A 294 -31.40 -25.38 22.14
CA GLN A 294 -31.87 -26.78 22.20
C GLN A 294 -32.14 -27.27 23.62
N PHE A 295 -31.47 -26.68 24.62
CA PHE A 295 -31.59 -27.04 26.03
C PHE A 295 -31.17 -25.86 26.93
N ALA A 296 -31.51 -25.91 28.21
CA ALA A 296 -31.19 -24.86 29.16
C ALA A 296 -29.67 -24.68 29.38
N ILE A 297 -29.22 -23.43 29.32
CA ILE A 297 -27.83 -22.99 29.53
C ILE A 297 -27.68 -22.25 30.88
N TYR A 298 -26.43 -22.05 31.31
CA TYR A 298 -26.12 -21.23 32.49
C TYR A 298 -26.05 -19.75 32.13
N ASP A 299 -26.20 -18.88 33.13
CA ASP A 299 -26.21 -17.42 32.94
C ASP A 299 -24.91 -16.90 32.30
N ASP A 300 -23.76 -17.42 32.72
CA ASP A 300 -22.44 -17.05 32.17
C ASP A 300 -22.29 -17.44 30.70
N VAL A 301 -22.79 -18.63 30.33
CA VAL A 301 -22.90 -19.09 28.94
C VAL A 301 -23.81 -18.17 28.13
N ALA A 302 -24.95 -17.75 28.70
CA ALA A 302 -25.88 -16.84 28.04
C ALA A 302 -25.28 -15.44 27.81
N ILE A 303 -24.53 -14.89 28.78
CA ILE A 303 -23.78 -13.63 28.63
C ILE A 303 -22.80 -13.76 27.47
N GLN A 304 -21.95 -14.79 27.51
CA GLN A 304 -20.89 -14.97 26.52
C GLN A 304 -21.48 -15.16 25.12
N PHE A 305 -22.56 -15.95 25.02
CA PHE A 305 -23.30 -16.15 23.78
C PHE A 305 -23.84 -14.83 23.21
N CYS A 306 -24.62 -14.07 23.99
CA CYS A 306 -25.24 -12.83 23.53
C CYS A 306 -24.19 -11.80 23.13
N ARG A 307 -23.13 -11.67 23.94
CA ARG A 307 -22.01 -10.75 23.66
C ARG A 307 -21.35 -11.09 22.34
N SER A 308 -20.95 -12.34 22.14
CA SER A 308 -20.28 -12.77 20.90
C SER A 308 -21.21 -12.70 19.69
N LEU A 309 -22.47 -13.10 19.83
CA LEU A 309 -23.46 -13.08 18.75
C LEU A 309 -23.69 -11.65 18.26
N TYR A 310 -24.11 -10.75 19.14
CA TYR A 310 -24.47 -9.39 18.75
C TYR A 310 -23.25 -8.54 18.39
N HIS A 311 -22.09 -8.74 19.04
CA HIS A 311 -20.85 -8.10 18.63
C HIS A 311 -20.49 -8.50 17.19
N SER A 312 -20.50 -9.79 16.86
CA SER A 312 -20.21 -10.23 15.50
C SER A 312 -21.28 -9.83 14.49
N LEU A 313 -22.55 -9.74 14.90
CA LEU A 313 -23.64 -9.39 14.01
C LEU A 313 -23.65 -7.89 13.65
N PHE A 314 -23.13 -7.01 14.51
CA PHE A 314 -23.23 -5.57 14.30
C PHE A 314 -21.89 -4.84 14.21
N GLN A 315 -20.79 -5.48 14.62
CA GLN A 315 -19.45 -4.93 14.57
C GLN A 315 -18.53 -5.83 13.75
N GLY A 316 -17.40 -5.27 13.29
CA GLY A 316 -16.41 -6.00 12.49
C GLY A 316 -16.78 -6.12 11.00
N MET A 317 -16.04 -6.99 10.31
CA MET A 317 -16.12 -7.13 8.85
C MET A 317 -17.33 -7.97 8.40
N ASP A 318 -17.77 -8.92 9.23
CA ASP A 318 -18.84 -9.86 8.91
C ASP A 318 -20.20 -9.46 9.50
N ARG A 319 -20.36 -8.20 9.90
CA ARG A 319 -21.62 -7.64 10.39
C ARG A 319 -22.75 -7.85 9.38
N GLY A 320 -23.95 -8.04 9.92
CA GLY A 320 -25.17 -8.36 9.18
C GLY A 320 -25.32 -9.84 8.83
N ARG A 321 -24.28 -10.67 9.06
CA ARG A 321 -24.28 -12.09 8.74
C ARG A 321 -24.52 -12.97 9.97
N ILE A 322 -25.69 -13.61 10.00
CA ILE A 322 -26.11 -14.43 11.16
C ILE A 322 -25.37 -15.77 11.24
N ASP A 323 -25.01 -16.35 10.10
CA ASP A 323 -24.21 -17.59 9.99
C ASP A 323 -22.80 -17.42 10.56
N MET A 324 -22.18 -16.26 10.36
CA MET A 324 -20.91 -15.91 10.98
C MET A 324 -21.07 -15.57 12.46
N ALA A 325 -22.08 -14.78 12.81
CA ALA A 325 -22.34 -14.40 14.19
C ALA A 325 -22.58 -15.61 15.11
N ILE A 326 -23.39 -16.59 14.66
CA ILE A 326 -23.63 -17.81 15.43
C ILE A 326 -22.35 -18.64 15.56
N THR A 327 -21.54 -18.72 14.50
CA THR A 327 -20.30 -19.51 14.49
C THR A 327 -19.25 -18.92 15.43
N HIS A 328 -19.11 -17.59 15.44
CA HIS A 328 -18.27 -16.89 16.41
C HIS A 328 -18.76 -17.09 17.85
N ALA A 329 -20.08 -17.03 18.08
CA ALA A 329 -20.64 -17.29 19.40
C ALA A 329 -20.35 -18.73 19.85
N ARG A 330 -20.57 -19.74 19.01
CA ARG A 330 -20.26 -21.15 19.31
C ARG A 330 -18.76 -21.37 19.54
N ASN A 331 -17.90 -20.72 18.76
CA ASN A 331 -16.45 -20.76 18.94
C ASN A 331 -16.06 -20.20 20.31
N ALA A 332 -16.55 -19.01 20.67
CA ALA A 332 -16.30 -18.40 21.97
C ALA A 332 -16.78 -19.32 23.10
N LEU A 333 -17.96 -19.91 22.98
CA LEU A 333 -18.46 -20.87 23.97
C LEU A 333 -17.55 -22.11 24.09
N SER A 334 -17.03 -22.64 22.98
CA SER A 334 -16.08 -23.77 22.99
C SER A 334 -14.75 -23.41 23.65
N VAL A 335 -14.30 -22.16 23.49
CA VAL A 335 -13.05 -21.64 24.09
C VAL A 335 -13.21 -21.39 25.59
N PHE A 336 -14.31 -20.77 26.03
CA PHE A 336 -14.49 -20.37 27.43
C PHE A 336 -15.24 -21.40 28.29
N HIS A 337 -15.94 -22.36 27.67
CA HIS A 337 -16.65 -23.45 28.36
C HIS A 337 -16.26 -24.81 27.78
N HIS A 338 -15.13 -25.35 28.27
CA HIS A 338 -14.40 -26.48 27.68
C HIS A 338 -15.16 -27.83 27.60
N GLU A 339 -16.30 -27.96 28.26
CA GLU A 339 -17.13 -29.18 28.27
C GLU A 339 -17.78 -29.48 26.91
N GLY A 340 -17.80 -28.53 25.97
CA GLY A 340 -18.31 -28.69 24.60
C GLY A 340 -19.84 -28.63 24.47
N ARG A 341 -20.58 -28.85 25.56
CA ARG A 341 -22.05 -28.73 25.60
C ARG A 341 -22.54 -27.32 25.27
N ALA A 342 -21.87 -26.28 25.79
CA ALA A 342 -22.30 -24.90 25.59
C ALA A 342 -22.31 -24.51 24.11
N SER A 343 -21.30 -24.94 23.34
CA SER A 343 -21.16 -24.60 21.92
C SER A 343 -22.19 -25.24 20.99
N CYS A 344 -22.88 -26.32 21.39
CA CYS A 344 -23.95 -26.93 20.60
C CYS A 344 -25.36 -26.51 21.02
N ALA A 345 -25.50 -25.78 22.13
CA ALA A 345 -26.80 -25.31 22.61
C ALA A 345 -27.53 -24.39 21.61
N PRO A 346 -26.88 -23.38 21.01
CA PRO A 346 -27.59 -22.44 20.14
C PRO A 346 -27.66 -22.97 18.70
N VAL A 347 -28.87 -22.99 18.14
CA VAL A 347 -29.15 -23.49 16.79
C VAL A 347 -29.71 -22.41 15.91
N LEU A 348 -29.06 -22.21 14.75
CA LEU A 348 -29.52 -21.32 13.71
C LEU A 348 -30.40 -22.08 12.71
N PHE A 349 -31.66 -21.68 12.65
CA PHE A 349 -32.61 -21.99 11.60
C PHE A 349 -32.71 -20.78 10.68
N SER A 350 -32.54 -20.95 9.36
CA SER A 350 -32.50 -19.82 8.43
C SER A 350 -33.00 -20.21 7.05
N HIS A 351 -33.64 -19.26 6.36
CA HIS A 351 -33.86 -19.34 4.91
C HIS A 351 -33.04 -18.30 4.13
N SER A 352 -32.10 -17.61 4.80
CA SER A 352 -31.12 -16.71 4.15
C SER A 352 -30.04 -17.50 3.42
N GLN A 353 -29.90 -17.30 2.11
CA GLN A 353 -28.98 -18.09 1.29
C GLN A 353 -27.50 -17.79 1.57
N THR A 354 -27.18 -16.54 1.90
CA THR A 354 -25.82 -16.02 2.15
C THR A 354 -25.54 -15.81 3.64
N GLY A 355 -26.55 -16.04 4.49
CA GLY A 355 -26.52 -15.69 5.91
C GLY A 355 -26.67 -14.19 6.19
N VAL A 356 -26.75 -13.33 5.18
CA VAL A 356 -27.02 -11.90 5.37
C VAL A 356 -28.49 -11.72 5.77
N VAL A 357 -28.72 -11.08 6.90
CA VAL A 357 -30.06 -10.73 7.41
C VAL A 357 -30.22 -9.22 7.67
N PHE A 358 -29.10 -8.50 7.86
CA PHE A 358 -29.08 -7.05 7.98
C PHE A 358 -28.03 -6.45 7.04
N ASP A 359 -28.32 -5.28 6.47
CA ASP A 359 -27.30 -4.45 5.83
C ASP A 359 -26.90 -3.32 6.79
N VAL A 360 -25.76 -3.52 7.44
CA VAL A 360 -25.21 -2.60 8.45
C VAL A 360 -24.08 -1.77 7.81
N PRO A 361 -24.28 -0.48 7.51
CA PRO A 361 -23.24 0.35 6.92
C PRO A 361 -22.09 0.61 7.90
N LEU A 362 -20.86 0.77 7.39
CA LEU A 362 -19.75 1.27 8.21
C LEU A 362 -19.94 2.75 8.50
N ASP A 363 -19.84 3.13 9.77
CA ASP A 363 -19.66 4.54 10.12
C ASP A 363 -18.34 5.04 9.55
N LYS A 364 -18.45 6.00 8.60
CA LYS A 364 -17.37 6.74 7.92
C LYS A 364 -16.06 5.93 7.78
N PRO A 365 -16.01 4.87 6.96
CA PRO A 365 -14.81 4.07 6.81
C PRO A 365 -13.64 4.94 6.32
N SER A 366 -12.47 4.77 6.94
CA SER A 366 -11.24 5.31 6.38
C SER A 366 -11.04 4.80 4.96
N LEU A 367 -10.38 5.59 4.09
CA LEU A 367 -10.16 5.20 2.69
C LEU A 367 -9.51 3.82 2.57
N ARG A 368 -8.63 3.42 3.50
CA ARG A 368 -8.07 2.05 3.55
C ARG A 368 -9.12 0.97 3.79
N ARG A 369 -10.09 1.20 4.69
CA ARG A 369 -11.14 0.22 5.05
C ARG A 369 -12.21 0.06 3.98
N ARG A 370 -12.46 1.09 3.17
CA ARG A 370 -13.43 0.99 2.06
C ARG A 370 -12.96 0.05 0.93
N TYR A 371 -11.68 -0.33 0.91
CA TYR A 371 -11.09 -1.17 -0.13
C TYR A 371 -10.42 -2.44 0.42
N SER A 372 -10.70 -2.85 1.67
CA SER A 372 -10.25 -4.16 2.18
C SER A 372 -11.03 -5.29 1.50
N GLN A 373 -10.39 -6.46 1.38
CA GLN A 373 -11.02 -7.61 0.73
C GLN A 373 -12.29 -8.07 1.47
N ASP A 374 -12.27 -8.11 2.80
CA ASP A 374 -13.44 -8.57 3.56
C ASP A 374 -14.67 -7.64 3.41
N GLU A 375 -14.48 -6.34 3.16
CA GLU A 375 -15.62 -5.44 2.89
C GLU A 375 -16.16 -5.68 1.49
N VAL A 376 -15.30 -6.02 0.52
CA VAL A 376 -15.73 -6.45 -0.81
C VAL A 376 -16.53 -7.73 -0.72
N ASP A 377 -16.03 -8.75 -0.02
CA ASP A 377 -16.74 -10.02 0.14
C ASP A 377 -18.10 -9.84 0.84
N ARG A 378 -18.18 -8.93 1.83
CA ARG A 378 -19.46 -8.56 2.47
C ARG A 378 -20.42 -7.93 1.46
N LEU A 379 -19.95 -6.94 0.70
CA LEU A 379 -20.78 -6.25 -0.29
C LEU A 379 -21.25 -7.21 -1.41
N GLU A 380 -20.39 -8.12 -1.85
CA GLU A 380 -20.76 -9.18 -2.80
C GLU A 380 -21.80 -10.15 -2.19
N ALA A 381 -21.70 -10.49 -0.90
CA ALA A 381 -22.71 -11.29 -0.23
C ALA A 381 -24.05 -10.55 -0.14
N VAL A 382 -24.05 -9.25 0.17
CA VAL A 382 -25.27 -8.40 0.17
C VAL A 382 -25.88 -8.34 -1.23
N GLU A 383 -25.07 -8.07 -2.26
CA GLU A 383 -25.49 -8.05 -3.67
C GLU A 383 -26.14 -9.38 -4.09
N LYS A 384 -25.48 -10.52 -3.77
CA LYS A 384 -25.98 -11.86 -4.09
C LYS A 384 -27.30 -12.18 -3.41
N THR A 385 -27.49 -11.69 -2.18
CA THR A 385 -28.74 -11.84 -1.44
C THR A 385 -29.88 -11.10 -2.13
N HIS A 386 -29.67 -9.82 -2.44
CA HIS A 386 -30.65 -9.01 -3.15
C HIS A 386 -30.99 -9.59 -4.53
N ARG A 387 -29.99 -10.04 -5.30
CA ARG A 387 -30.23 -10.62 -6.62
C ARG A 387 -31.07 -11.90 -6.54
N ARG A 388 -30.78 -12.78 -5.57
CA ARG A 388 -31.56 -14.00 -5.39
C ARG A 388 -33.00 -13.70 -4.98
N ASP A 389 -33.19 -12.72 -4.10
CA ASP A 389 -34.52 -12.30 -3.69
C ASP A 389 -35.34 -11.80 -4.88
N ILE A 390 -34.73 -11.00 -5.76
CA ILE A 390 -35.35 -10.53 -7.01
C ILE A 390 -35.75 -11.73 -7.89
N ASP A 391 -34.82 -12.67 -8.14
CA ASP A 391 -35.12 -13.89 -8.90
C ASP A 391 -36.32 -14.65 -8.29
N ARG A 392 -36.35 -14.78 -6.95
CA ARG A 392 -37.42 -15.50 -6.24
C ARG A 392 -38.78 -14.82 -6.37
N ILE A 393 -38.81 -13.49 -6.29
CA ILE A 393 -40.03 -12.68 -6.47
C ILE A 393 -40.59 -12.90 -7.87
N HIS A 394 -39.71 -12.92 -8.88
CA HIS A 394 -40.11 -13.19 -10.27
C HIS A 394 -40.60 -14.63 -10.48
N ASP A 395 -39.92 -15.61 -9.90
CA ASP A 395 -40.19 -17.04 -10.11
C ASP A 395 -41.41 -17.56 -9.33
N THR A 396 -41.87 -16.85 -8.30
CA THR A 396 -42.96 -17.34 -7.42
C THR A 396 -44.31 -16.71 -7.78
N PRO A 397 -45.30 -17.51 -8.25
CA PRO A 397 -46.63 -17.01 -8.59
C PRO A 397 -47.33 -16.37 -7.37
N GLY A 398 -47.88 -15.17 -7.54
CA GLY A 398 -48.64 -14.46 -6.48
C GLY A 398 -47.83 -13.49 -5.61
N LEU A 399 -46.49 -13.48 -5.72
CA LEU A 399 -45.64 -12.49 -5.01
C LEU A 399 -45.38 -11.19 -5.80
N ASN A 400 -45.67 -11.16 -7.10
CA ASN A 400 -45.57 -9.96 -7.95
C ASN A 400 -46.72 -8.96 -7.68
N THR A 401 -46.60 -8.17 -6.62
CA THR A 401 -47.52 -7.07 -6.27
C THR A 401 -46.85 -5.69 -6.45
N GLU A 402 -47.61 -4.59 -6.54
CA GLU A 402 -47.05 -3.22 -6.66
C GLU A 402 -46.08 -2.86 -5.51
N ALA A 403 -46.37 -3.31 -4.29
CA ALA A 403 -45.48 -3.15 -3.15
C ALA A 403 -44.13 -3.88 -3.36
N MET A 404 -44.17 -5.09 -3.92
CA MET A 404 -42.98 -5.86 -4.26
C MET A 404 -42.18 -5.25 -5.42
N ALA A 405 -42.85 -4.63 -6.41
CA ALA A 405 -42.18 -3.94 -7.51
C ALA A 405 -41.35 -2.73 -7.04
N THR A 406 -41.88 -1.96 -6.08
CA THR A 406 -41.15 -0.83 -5.46
C THR A 406 -39.91 -1.33 -4.71
N GLU A 407 -40.03 -2.46 -4.01
CA GLU A 407 -38.95 -3.08 -3.24
C GLU A 407 -37.88 -3.71 -4.15
N VAL A 408 -38.26 -4.30 -5.28
CA VAL A 408 -37.33 -4.77 -6.32
C VAL A 408 -36.51 -3.59 -6.86
N ALA A 409 -37.15 -2.47 -7.17
CA ALA A 409 -36.45 -1.27 -7.64
C ALA A 409 -35.44 -0.72 -6.61
N GLU A 410 -35.76 -0.77 -5.31
CA GLU A 410 -34.80 -0.39 -4.26
C GLU A 410 -33.61 -1.36 -4.19
N ALA A 411 -33.87 -2.67 -4.24
CA ALA A 411 -32.83 -3.69 -4.25
C ALA A 411 -31.92 -3.59 -5.50
N GLU A 412 -32.50 -3.35 -6.68
CA GLU A 412 -31.75 -3.08 -7.91
C GLU A 412 -30.89 -1.81 -7.82
N GLY A 413 -31.42 -0.75 -7.19
CA GLY A 413 -30.67 0.46 -6.90
C GLY A 413 -29.43 0.19 -6.04
N LYS A 414 -29.58 -0.63 -4.99
CA LYS A 414 -28.47 -1.03 -4.11
C LYS A 414 -27.44 -1.91 -4.81
N ILE A 415 -27.87 -2.90 -5.59
CA ILE A 415 -26.99 -3.71 -6.43
C ILE A 415 -26.15 -2.80 -7.34
N THR A 416 -26.80 -1.84 -8.00
CA THR A 416 -26.14 -0.87 -8.89
C THR A 416 -25.09 -0.03 -8.14
N GLU A 417 -25.40 0.41 -6.92
CA GLU A 417 -24.45 1.15 -6.08
C GLU A 417 -23.23 0.30 -5.69
N ILE A 418 -23.45 -0.94 -5.26
CA ILE A 418 -22.39 -1.88 -4.87
C ILE A 418 -21.49 -2.20 -6.07
N GLU A 419 -22.07 -2.58 -7.20
CA GLU A 419 -21.33 -2.88 -8.44
C GLU A 419 -20.47 -1.69 -8.87
N ARG A 420 -20.99 -0.46 -8.71
CA ARG A 420 -20.25 0.76 -9.02
C ARG A 420 -19.02 0.91 -8.13
N LEU A 421 -19.11 0.61 -6.83
CA LEU A 421 -17.96 0.65 -5.92
C LEU A 421 -16.89 -0.38 -6.31
N LEU A 422 -17.31 -1.60 -6.62
CA LEU A 422 -16.41 -2.69 -7.01
C LEU A 422 -15.71 -2.40 -8.35
N LYS A 423 -16.46 -1.99 -9.38
CA LYS A 423 -15.93 -1.61 -10.70
C LYS A 423 -14.94 -0.44 -10.60
N ALA A 424 -15.20 0.55 -9.75
CA ALA A 424 -14.31 1.68 -9.56
C ALA A 424 -12.91 1.28 -9.06
N ARG A 425 -12.83 0.31 -8.12
CA ARG A 425 -11.57 -0.22 -7.59
C ARG A 425 -10.73 -0.88 -8.69
N VAL A 426 -11.37 -1.75 -9.48
CA VAL A 426 -10.70 -2.47 -10.58
C VAL A 426 -10.16 -1.49 -11.62
N ILE A 427 -10.98 -0.52 -12.02
CA ILE A 427 -10.57 0.49 -13.02
C ILE A 427 -9.38 1.31 -12.51
N SER A 428 -9.39 1.76 -11.25
CA SER A 428 -8.24 2.47 -10.66
C SER A 428 -6.98 1.63 -10.66
N PHE A 429 -7.06 0.37 -10.24
CA PHE A 429 -5.90 -0.51 -10.16
C PHE A 429 -5.29 -0.77 -11.54
N VAL A 430 -6.11 -1.20 -12.51
CA VAL A 430 -5.66 -1.49 -13.87
C VAL A 430 -5.07 -0.24 -14.53
N SER A 431 -5.71 0.92 -14.35
CA SER A 431 -5.18 2.18 -14.90
C SER A 431 -3.82 2.52 -14.32
N ALA A 432 -3.64 2.40 -13.00
CA ALA A 432 -2.37 2.71 -12.34
C ALA A 432 -1.25 1.78 -12.80
N VAL A 433 -1.53 0.47 -12.95
CA VAL A 433 -0.55 -0.51 -13.40
C VAL A 433 -0.14 -0.25 -14.86
N VAL A 434 -1.12 -0.09 -15.77
CA VAL A 434 -0.85 0.12 -17.20
C VAL A 434 -0.10 1.43 -17.43
N VAL A 435 -0.53 2.52 -16.79
CA VAL A 435 0.13 3.82 -16.92
C VAL A 435 1.51 3.81 -16.29
N GLY A 436 1.66 3.20 -15.11
CA GLY A 436 2.95 3.09 -14.43
C GLY A 436 3.95 2.29 -15.26
N PHE A 437 3.53 1.18 -15.85
CA PHE A 437 4.37 0.37 -16.74
C PHE A 437 4.77 1.15 -18.01
N LEU A 438 3.81 1.81 -18.67
CA LEU A 438 4.10 2.62 -19.86
C LEU A 438 5.06 3.76 -19.53
N ALA A 439 4.83 4.48 -18.43
CA ALA A 439 5.70 5.58 -17.99
C ALA A 439 7.11 5.08 -17.67
N LEU A 440 7.25 3.88 -17.08
CA LEU A 440 8.55 3.24 -16.88
C LEU A 440 9.25 2.94 -18.20
N CYS A 441 8.56 2.35 -19.18
CA CYS A 441 9.14 2.07 -20.50
C CYS A 441 9.59 3.36 -21.20
N LEU A 442 8.78 4.43 -21.14
CA LEU A 442 9.14 5.73 -21.73
C LEU A 442 10.32 6.40 -21.00
N SER A 443 10.43 6.20 -19.68
CA SER A 443 11.57 6.66 -18.87
C SER A 443 12.84 5.91 -19.24
N TRP A 444 12.76 4.59 -19.37
CA TRP A 444 13.88 3.76 -19.83
C TRP A 444 14.37 4.16 -21.22
N MET A 445 13.46 4.54 -22.12
CA MET A 445 13.79 4.97 -23.47
C MET A 445 14.33 6.41 -23.55
N GLY A 446 14.29 7.20 -22.47
CA GLY A 446 14.73 8.61 -22.49
C GLY A 446 13.96 9.48 -23.49
N ILE A 447 12.69 9.18 -23.76
CA ILE A 447 11.96 9.82 -24.87
C ILE A 447 11.84 11.35 -24.72
N PHE A 448 11.86 11.87 -23.49
CA PHE A 448 11.77 13.30 -23.24
C PHE A 448 13.12 14.02 -23.30
N ASP A 449 14.24 13.30 -23.22
CA ASP A 449 15.58 13.84 -23.54
C ASP A 449 15.66 14.26 -25.01
N LEU A 450 15.01 13.53 -25.93
CA LEU A 450 14.94 13.90 -27.37
C LEU A 450 14.32 15.28 -27.61
N LEU A 451 13.46 15.73 -26.69
CA LEU A 451 12.80 17.04 -26.73
C LEU A 451 13.47 18.06 -25.77
N GLY A 452 14.53 17.67 -25.06
CA GLY A 452 15.23 18.49 -24.06
C GLY A 452 14.42 18.83 -22.80
N LEU A 453 13.27 18.17 -22.57
CA LEU A 453 12.37 18.47 -21.47
C LEU A 453 12.93 18.00 -20.12
N ASP A 454 13.60 16.85 -20.10
CA ASP A 454 14.26 16.30 -18.92
C ASP A 454 15.32 17.27 -18.39
N THR A 455 16.17 17.79 -19.28
CA THR A 455 17.18 18.79 -18.97
C THR A 455 16.58 20.09 -18.41
N GLN A 456 15.48 20.59 -19.00
CA GLN A 456 14.83 21.81 -18.53
C GLN A 456 14.24 21.63 -17.13
N ILE A 457 13.53 20.53 -16.90
CA ILE A 457 12.81 20.29 -15.65
C ILE A 457 13.76 19.97 -14.50
N ALA A 458 14.83 19.22 -14.77
CA ALA A 458 15.90 19.04 -13.81
C ALA A 458 16.62 20.34 -13.44
N SER A 459 16.85 21.23 -14.42
CA SER A 459 17.47 22.54 -14.17
C SER A 459 16.68 23.37 -13.16
N TYR A 460 15.33 23.32 -13.19
CA TYR A 460 14.49 23.99 -12.18
C TYR A 460 14.60 23.37 -10.79
N THR A 461 14.72 22.04 -10.70
CA THR A 461 14.87 21.32 -9.42
C THR A 461 16.20 21.68 -8.77
N ILE A 462 17.28 21.68 -9.55
CA ILE A 462 18.59 22.17 -9.14
C ILE A 462 18.46 23.65 -8.70
N ALA A 463 17.70 24.48 -9.42
CA ALA A 463 17.69 25.94 -9.16
C ALA A 463 16.99 26.27 -7.85
N LEU A 464 15.84 25.65 -7.62
CA LEU A 464 15.11 25.74 -6.36
C LEU A 464 15.92 25.13 -5.22
N GLY A 465 16.55 23.98 -5.45
CA GLY A 465 17.38 23.31 -4.47
C GLY A 465 18.60 24.15 -4.04
N SER A 466 19.33 24.72 -5.00
CA SER A 466 20.46 25.62 -4.77
C SER A 466 20.04 26.95 -4.15
N TYR A 467 18.79 27.38 -4.30
CA TYR A 467 18.26 28.55 -3.57
C TYR A 467 18.14 28.25 -2.06
N PHE A 468 17.65 27.07 -1.69
CA PHE A 468 17.49 26.67 -0.28
C PHE A 468 18.77 26.13 0.36
N ALA A 469 19.66 25.52 -0.43
CA ALA A 469 20.94 24.96 0.00
C ALA A 469 22.06 25.37 -0.98
N PRO A 470 22.49 26.66 -0.95
CA PRO A 470 23.45 27.20 -1.88
C PRO A 470 24.83 26.55 -1.70
N THR A 471 25.45 26.23 -2.83
CA THR A 471 26.80 25.66 -2.88
C THR A 471 27.82 26.73 -2.49
N SER A 472 28.65 26.45 -1.47
CA SER A 472 29.72 27.34 -1.04
C SER A 472 31.01 27.11 -1.86
N LEU A 473 31.81 28.17 -2.01
CA LEU A 473 33.15 28.07 -2.60
C LEU A 473 34.17 27.71 -1.50
N HIS A 474 34.85 26.56 -1.65
CA HIS A 474 35.88 26.06 -0.75
C HIS A 474 36.92 27.14 -0.49
N GLU A 475 37.29 27.40 0.76
CA GLU A 475 38.09 28.55 1.19
C GLU A 475 39.45 28.70 0.48
N ASP A 476 40.00 27.59 -0.01
CA ASP A 476 41.27 27.56 -0.72
C ASP A 476 41.21 28.08 -2.16
N ILE A 477 40.04 28.22 -2.77
CA ILE A 477 39.92 28.65 -4.16
C ILE A 477 39.94 30.18 -4.26
N VAL A 478 40.84 30.71 -5.09
CA VAL A 478 40.90 32.13 -5.47
C VAL A 478 40.96 32.24 -6.99
N LEU A 479 40.26 33.24 -7.52
CA LEU A 479 40.13 33.46 -8.95
C LEU A 479 40.90 34.72 -9.37
N VAL A 480 41.66 34.63 -10.45
CA VAL A 480 42.42 35.73 -11.04
C VAL A 480 41.97 35.90 -12.50
N PRO A 481 40.89 36.67 -12.74
CA PRO A 481 40.40 36.89 -14.09
C PRO A 481 41.36 37.78 -14.88
N ILE A 482 41.62 37.40 -16.13
CA ILE A 482 42.18 38.29 -17.16
C ILE A 482 40.98 38.94 -17.85
N THR A 483 40.70 40.18 -17.48
CA THR A 483 39.63 41.01 -18.05
C THR A 483 40.14 41.80 -19.25
N GLU A 484 39.24 42.32 -20.09
CA GLU A 484 39.60 43.22 -21.19
C GLU A 484 40.45 44.43 -20.74
N GLU A 485 40.17 44.97 -19.55
CA GLU A 485 41.00 46.01 -18.93
C GLU A 485 42.44 45.53 -18.64
N THR A 486 42.57 44.28 -18.19
CA THR A 486 43.87 43.63 -17.99
C THR A 486 44.59 43.48 -19.33
N GLU A 487 43.90 42.96 -20.35
CA GLU A 487 44.47 42.77 -21.70
C GLU A 487 44.99 44.10 -22.27
N ASN A 488 44.16 45.15 -22.26
CA ASN A 488 44.54 46.48 -22.72
C ASN A 488 45.76 47.04 -21.97
N THR A 489 45.82 46.81 -20.65
CA THR A 489 46.96 47.25 -19.83
C THR A 489 48.23 46.48 -20.19
N LEU A 490 48.15 45.16 -20.36
CA LEU A 490 49.29 44.31 -20.71
C LEU A 490 49.80 44.60 -22.13
N GLU A 491 48.91 44.74 -23.10
CA GLU A 491 49.27 45.07 -24.48
C GLU A 491 49.96 46.42 -24.58
N SER A 492 49.53 47.42 -23.80
CA SER A 492 50.20 48.74 -23.75
C SER A 492 51.62 48.71 -23.17
N GLN A 493 51.97 47.65 -22.42
CA GLN A 493 53.28 47.46 -21.79
C GLN A 493 54.25 46.62 -22.64
N LEU A 494 53.75 46.00 -23.71
CA LEU A 494 54.53 45.13 -24.60
C LEU A 494 54.82 45.84 -25.92
N SER A 495 56.01 45.58 -26.47
CA SER A 495 56.44 46.11 -27.78
C SER A 495 55.77 45.41 -28.96
N SER A 496 54.94 44.39 -28.72
CA SER A 496 54.32 43.53 -29.72
C SER A 496 52.91 43.13 -29.28
N SER A 497 52.01 42.95 -30.26
CA SER A 497 50.65 42.43 -30.04
C SER A 497 50.61 40.89 -30.05
N ASN A 498 51.76 40.21 -29.94
CA ASN A 498 51.83 38.76 -29.93
C ASN A 498 51.45 38.22 -28.55
N ARG A 499 50.41 37.38 -28.47
CA ARG A 499 49.97 36.75 -27.21
C ARG A 499 51.04 35.86 -26.58
N ALA A 500 51.96 35.32 -27.37
CA ALA A 500 53.10 34.57 -26.86
C ALA A 500 54.02 35.42 -25.95
N ASP A 501 54.05 36.74 -26.11
CA ASP A 501 54.86 37.63 -25.27
C ASP A 501 54.23 37.88 -23.88
N TRP A 502 52.94 37.59 -23.70
CA TRP A 502 52.27 37.66 -22.40
C TRP A 502 52.85 36.68 -21.38
N ARG A 503 53.57 35.66 -21.86
CA ARG A 503 54.34 34.73 -21.02
C ARG A 503 55.33 35.43 -20.10
N GLN A 504 55.85 36.61 -20.48
CA GLN A 504 56.71 37.42 -19.58
C GLN A 504 55.92 37.93 -18.36
N HIS A 505 54.66 38.31 -18.56
CA HIS A 505 53.76 38.71 -17.48
C HIS A 505 53.32 37.51 -16.65
N HIS A 506 52.98 36.38 -17.27
CA HIS A 506 52.67 35.14 -16.55
C HIS A 506 53.85 34.69 -15.68
N ALA A 507 55.09 34.81 -16.17
CA ALA A 507 56.29 34.52 -15.40
C ALA A 507 56.43 35.44 -14.17
N LYS A 508 56.10 36.73 -14.31
CA LYS A 508 56.08 37.68 -13.17
C LYS A 508 54.97 37.33 -12.18
N LEU A 509 53.78 36.98 -12.68
CA LEU A 509 52.66 36.53 -11.87
C LEU A 509 53.03 35.31 -11.03
N ILE A 510 53.61 34.27 -11.66
CA ILE A 510 54.06 33.05 -10.97
C ILE A 510 55.04 33.38 -9.86
N ARG A 511 56.03 34.23 -10.11
CA ARG A 511 56.99 34.67 -9.08
C ARG A 511 56.31 35.37 -7.91
N ASN A 512 55.35 36.25 -8.17
CA ASN A 512 54.65 36.99 -7.12
C ASN A 512 53.71 36.07 -6.32
N LEU A 513 52.94 35.22 -6.99
CA LEU A 513 52.06 34.23 -6.36
C LEU A 513 52.85 33.21 -5.52
N SER A 514 53.98 32.71 -6.04
CA SER A 514 54.83 31.77 -5.32
C SER A 514 55.49 32.42 -4.10
N LYS A 515 55.98 33.67 -4.22
CA LYS A 515 56.47 34.46 -3.07
C LYS A 515 55.39 34.73 -2.03
N ALA A 516 54.14 34.92 -2.44
CA ALA A 516 52.99 35.06 -1.55
C ALA A 516 52.57 33.74 -0.87
N GLY A 517 53.18 32.62 -1.27
CA GLY A 517 52.92 31.30 -0.71
C GLY A 517 51.66 30.64 -1.26
N ALA A 518 51.24 30.96 -2.49
CA ALA A 518 50.20 30.22 -3.18
C ALA A 518 50.59 28.73 -3.26
N LYS A 519 49.63 27.84 -3.04
CA LYS A 519 49.88 26.39 -3.03
C LYS A 519 49.85 25.80 -4.42
N VAL A 520 48.86 26.20 -5.22
CA VAL A 520 48.70 25.77 -6.62
C VAL A 520 48.35 26.98 -7.47
N ILE A 521 48.98 27.13 -8.63
CA ILE A 521 48.62 28.10 -9.66
C ILE A 521 48.12 27.30 -10.86
N VAL A 522 46.87 27.56 -11.28
CA VAL A 522 46.21 26.85 -12.37
C VAL A 522 45.97 27.83 -13.50
N PHE A 523 46.48 27.54 -14.69
CA PHE A 523 46.24 28.34 -15.88
C PHE A 523 45.14 27.69 -16.74
N ASP A 524 43.95 28.30 -16.76
CA ASP A 524 42.85 27.97 -17.68
C ASP A 524 43.08 28.64 -19.06
N MET A 525 44.23 28.33 -19.67
CA MET A 525 44.63 28.79 -21.01
C MET A 525 45.75 27.91 -21.55
N ALA A 526 45.80 27.79 -22.88
CA ALA A 526 46.84 27.03 -23.57
C ALA A 526 48.04 27.91 -23.95
N PHE A 527 49.19 27.27 -24.09
CA PHE A 527 50.45 27.90 -24.49
C PHE A 527 50.96 27.36 -25.84
N ALA A 528 50.07 27.13 -26.81
CA ALA A 528 50.38 26.42 -28.06
C ALA A 528 51.37 27.16 -29.01
N GLU A 529 51.36 28.50 -29.05
CA GLU A 529 52.19 29.27 -29.99
C GLU A 529 53.65 29.40 -29.50
N PRO A 530 54.67 28.80 -30.12
CA PRO A 530 56.03 28.82 -29.59
C PRO A 530 56.67 30.21 -29.59
N SER A 531 57.36 30.59 -28.51
CA SER A 531 58.19 31.82 -28.46
C SER A 531 59.48 31.57 -27.70
N ALA A 532 60.60 31.42 -28.40
CA ALA A 532 61.86 30.98 -27.79
C ALA A 532 62.36 31.88 -26.64
N SER A 533 62.14 33.20 -26.73
CA SER A 533 62.51 34.17 -25.69
C SER A 533 61.53 34.17 -24.52
N ALA A 534 60.22 34.16 -24.79
CA ALA A 534 59.19 34.26 -23.75
C ALA A 534 58.97 32.91 -23.02
N ASP A 535 59.11 31.78 -23.71
CA ASP A 535 59.04 30.43 -23.15
C ASP A 535 60.17 30.18 -22.14
N GLY A 536 61.38 30.69 -22.42
CA GLY A 536 62.50 30.59 -21.49
C GLY A 536 62.27 31.37 -20.19
N VAL A 537 61.65 32.55 -20.27
CA VAL A 537 61.31 33.36 -19.10
C VAL A 537 60.21 32.71 -18.27
N LEU A 538 59.21 32.12 -18.93
CA LEU A 538 58.12 31.43 -18.27
C LEU A 538 58.56 30.13 -17.62
N SER A 539 59.32 29.29 -18.33
CA SER A 539 59.84 28.03 -17.78
C SER A 539 60.74 28.27 -16.58
N GLN A 540 61.60 29.29 -16.62
CA GLN A 540 62.44 29.66 -15.47
C GLN A 540 61.60 30.10 -14.25
N ALA A 541 60.48 30.79 -14.47
CA ALA A 541 59.58 31.17 -13.38
C ALA A 541 58.85 29.95 -12.79
N MET A 542 58.40 29.02 -13.62
CA MET A 542 57.76 27.76 -13.20
C MET A 542 58.74 26.90 -12.38
N SER A 543 59.94 26.64 -12.92
CA SER A 543 60.97 25.87 -12.22
C SER A 543 61.48 26.55 -10.95
N GLY A 544 61.38 27.88 -10.85
CA GLY A 544 61.75 28.64 -9.65
C GLY A 544 60.67 28.66 -8.56
N ALA A 545 59.47 28.17 -8.83
CA ALA A 545 58.33 28.17 -7.92
C ALA A 545 58.35 26.95 -6.96
N ASN A 546 59.46 26.78 -6.23
CA ASN A 546 59.80 25.54 -5.50
C ASN A 546 58.76 25.00 -4.48
N GLN A 547 57.83 25.83 -4.00
CA GLN A 547 56.78 25.47 -3.02
C GLN A 547 55.36 25.66 -3.57
N THR A 548 55.25 25.89 -4.88
CA THR A 548 53.99 26.23 -5.54
C THR A 548 53.86 25.38 -6.79
N ALA A 549 52.88 24.49 -6.82
CA ALA A 549 52.60 23.69 -8.01
C ALA A 549 52.02 24.58 -9.12
N VAL A 550 52.63 24.55 -10.31
CA VAL A 550 52.12 25.27 -11.49
C VAL A 550 51.52 24.27 -12.47
N ILE A 551 50.22 24.40 -12.70
CA ILE A 551 49.43 23.53 -13.58
C ILE A 551 49.00 24.34 -14.81
N ILE A 552 49.31 23.82 -15.99
CA ILE A 552 48.97 24.47 -17.25
C ILE A 552 47.85 23.75 -17.99
N GLY A 553 47.02 24.53 -18.66
CA GLY A 553 46.02 24.02 -19.59
C GLY A 553 46.62 23.65 -20.94
N VAL A 554 46.09 22.59 -21.53
CA VAL A 554 46.44 22.13 -22.89
C VAL A 554 45.17 21.88 -23.66
N ASP A 555 45.04 22.44 -24.86
CA ASP A 555 43.88 22.30 -25.75
C ASP A 555 44.17 21.44 -27.00
N GLU A 556 45.43 21.05 -27.23
CA GLU A 556 45.82 20.18 -28.34
C GLU A 556 46.81 19.07 -27.90
N PHE A 557 46.64 17.88 -28.49
CA PHE A 557 47.48 16.71 -28.21
C PHE A 557 47.94 16.04 -29.51
N LYS A 558 49.17 15.51 -29.52
CA LYS A 558 49.71 14.70 -30.60
C LYS A 558 50.21 13.36 -30.03
N GLU A 559 49.61 12.26 -30.47
CA GLU A 559 49.93 10.89 -30.00
C GLU A 559 49.87 10.76 -28.46
N GLY A 560 48.94 11.49 -27.83
CA GLY A 560 48.77 11.48 -26.37
C GLY A 560 49.70 12.42 -25.59
N GLN A 561 50.66 13.05 -26.26
CA GLN A 561 51.54 14.07 -25.67
C GLN A 561 50.96 15.47 -25.87
N PRO A 562 51.08 16.37 -24.89
CA PRO A 562 50.57 17.74 -24.98
C PRO A 562 51.31 18.52 -26.07
N LEU A 563 50.59 19.26 -26.90
CA LEU A 563 51.20 20.14 -27.90
C LEU A 563 51.63 21.47 -27.25
N VAL A 564 52.77 21.44 -26.57
CA VAL A 564 53.39 22.58 -25.88
C VAL A 564 54.91 22.51 -26.06
N SER A 565 55.64 23.61 -25.90
CA SER A 565 57.10 23.57 -26.02
C SER A 565 57.74 22.74 -24.89
N ASP A 566 58.72 21.89 -25.23
CA ASP A 566 59.42 21.00 -24.27
C ASP A 566 59.92 21.73 -23.01
N ARG A 567 60.30 23.01 -23.18
CA ARG A 567 60.75 23.88 -22.08
C ARG A 567 59.65 24.19 -21.08
N ILE A 568 58.43 24.46 -21.56
CA ILE A 568 57.28 24.74 -20.71
C ILE A 568 56.77 23.43 -20.10
N GLU A 569 56.67 22.37 -20.89
CA GLU A 569 56.22 21.05 -20.41
C GLU A 569 57.08 20.55 -19.25
N SER A 570 58.40 20.58 -19.42
CA SER A 570 59.36 20.10 -18.41
C SER A 570 59.43 20.99 -17.17
N ALA A 571 58.99 22.24 -17.26
CA ALA A 571 59.07 23.21 -16.16
C ALA A 571 57.77 23.31 -15.35
N ALA A 572 56.61 23.05 -15.97
CA ALA A 572 55.34 22.96 -15.27
C ALA A 572 55.33 21.74 -14.33
N THR A 573 54.59 21.84 -13.22
CA THR A 573 54.45 20.71 -12.29
C THR A 573 53.61 19.60 -12.91
N ALA A 574 52.55 19.98 -13.62
CA ALA A 574 51.74 19.08 -14.44
C ALA A 574 50.96 19.89 -15.49
N TRP A 575 50.35 19.17 -16.43
CA TRP A 575 49.44 19.72 -17.42
C TRP A 575 48.11 18.96 -17.38
N GLY A 576 47.04 19.63 -17.79
CA GLY A 576 45.72 19.02 -17.91
C GLY A 576 44.91 19.57 -19.08
N ALA A 577 44.04 18.74 -19.65
CA ALA A 577 43.23 19.07 -20.81
C ALA A 577 42.20 20.19 -20.48
N LEU A 578 42.14 21.20 -21.35
CA LEU A 578 41.18 22.31 -21.34
C LEU A 578 39.88 21.90 -22.04
N LEU A 579 39.14 21.02 -21.38
CA LEU A 579 37.91 20.49 -21.95
C LEU A 579 36.73 21.33 -21.49
N LEU A 580 35.82 21.62 -22.43
CA LEU A 580 34.62 22.38 -22.11
C LEU A 580 33.63 21.49 -21.35
N ALA A 581 33.06 22.02 -20.28
CA ALA A 581 31.91 21.39 -19.65
C ALA A 581 30.75 21.29 -20.66
N HIS A 582 29.98 20.22 -20.58
CA HIS A 582 28.77 20.04 -21.37
C HIS A 582 27.63 19.49 -20.52
N LYS A 583 26.44 19.42 -21.12
CA LYS A 583 25.26 18.89 -20.45
C LYS A 583 25.18 17.37 -20.62
N LEU A 584 25.18 16.65 -19.52
CA LEU A 584 25.00 15.21 -19.46
C LEU A 584 23.60 14.91 -18.90
N GLY A 585 22.65 14.63 -19.80
CA GLY A 585 21.23 14.50 -19.47
C GLY A 585 20.68 15.75 -18.77
N SER A 586 20.53 15.65 -17.45
CA SER A 586 19.92 16.66 -16.58
C SER A 586 20.91 17.61 -15.88
N MET A 587 22.24 17.40 -16.03
CA MET A 587 23.28 18.08 -15.23
C MET A 587 24.39 18.64 -16.12
N TRP A 588 25.18 19.57 -15.59
CA TRP A 588 26.46 19.94 -16.20
C TRP A 588 27.55 18.99 -15.73
N ALA A 589 28.41 18.56 -16.66
CA ALA A 589 29.51 17.67 -16.41
C ALA A 589 30.82 18.23 -16.98
N MET A 590 31.89 18.11 -16.22
CA MET A 590 33.27 18.36 -16.67
C MET A 590 33.96 17.02 -16.92
N PRO A 591 34.63 16.82 -18.06
CA PRO A 591 35.55 15.69 -18.22
C PRO A 591 36.65 15.71 -17.17
N LEU A 592 36.82 14.60 -16.43
CA LEU A 592 37.92 14.40 -15.49
C LEU A 592 39.11 13.72 -16.14
N VAL A 593 38.86 12.69 -16.93
CA VAL A 593 39.88 11.87 -17.60
C VAL A 593 39.30 11.36 -18.92
N ILE A 594 40.11 11.40 -19.98
CA ILE A 594 39.84 10.73 -21.25
C ILE A 594 40.76 9.52 -21.34
N GLU A 595 40.19 8.32 -21.45
CA GLU A 595 40.92 7.10 -21.74
C GLU A 595 40.89 6.84 -23.25
N LYS A 596 42.05 7.02 -23.89
CA LYS A 596 42.27 6.71 -25.31
C LYS A 596 42.55 5.21 -25.51
N SER A 597 43.24 4.62 -24.54
CA SER A 597 43.51 3.18 -24.41
C SER A 597 43.88 2.86 -22.95
N PRO A 598 43.92 1.60 -22.52
CA PRO A 598 44.32 1.23 -21.15
C PRO A 598 45.67 1.80 -20.70
N ASP A 599 46.57 2.06 -21.66
CA ASP A 599 47.92 2.60 -21.42
C ASP A 599 48.02 4.12 -21.64
N LEU A 600 46.98 4.76 -22.21
CA LEU A 600 46.97 6.19 -22.53
C LEU A 600 45.73 6.89 -21.98
N ARG A 601 45.93 7.62 -20.88
CA ARG A 601 44.90 8.41 -20.18
C ARG A 601 45.30 9.88 -20.14
N ILE A 602 44.41 10.75 -20.58
CA ILE A 602 44.60 12.20 -20.61
C ILE A 602 43.80 12.83 -19.46
N PRO A 603 44.45 13.42 -18.45
CA PRO A 603 43.77 14.03 -17.32
C PRO A 603 43.24 15.43 -17.66
N GLY A 604 42.09 15.78 -17.13
CA GLY A 604 41.52 17.13 -17.20
C GLY A 604 42.19 18.11 -16.23
N LEU A 605 42.14 19.41 -16.56
CA LEU A 605 42.77 20.47 -15.76
C LEU A 605 42.33 20.48 -14.28
N ALA A 606 41.02 20.30 -14.02
CA ALA A 606 40.49 20.32 -12.66
C ALA A 606 41.00 19.17 -11.79
N LEU A 607 41.17 17.98 -12.37
CA LEU A 607 41.71 16.81 -11.68
C LEU A 607 43.17 17.03 -11.29
N GLN A 608 43.96 17.61 -12.19
CA GLN A 608 45.37 17.93 -11.96
C GLN A 608 45.54 19.00 -10.88
N ALA A 609 44.72 20.05 -10.91
CA ALA A 609 44.70 21.07 -9.87
C ALA A 609 44.35 20.48 -8.49
N TYR A 610 43.33 19.62 -8.43
CA TYR A 610 42.96 18.91 -7.22
C TYR A 610 44.10 18.00 -6.72
N ALA A 611 44.70 17.20 -7.60
CA ALA A 611 45.83 16.32 -7.31
C ALA A 611 47.01 17.09 -6.70
N ALA A 612 47.42 18.19 -7.35
CA ALA A 612 48.49 19.07 -6.86
C ALA A 612 48.17 19.67 -5.48
N SER A 613 46.90 20.01 -5.23
CA SER A 613 46.49 20.53 -3.92
C SER A 613 46.57 19.49 -2.80
N LYS A 614 46.50 18.18 -3.11
CA LYS A 614 46.52 17.10 -2.11
C LYS A 614 47.90 16.48 -1.92
N GLY A 615 48.68 16.30 -2.98
CA GLY A 615 49.92 15.52 -2.94
C GLY A 615 51.21 16.31 -2.63
N GLY A 616 51.16 17.65 -2.61
CA GLY A 616 52.36 18.49 -2.34
C GLY A 616 53.26 18.72 -3.56
N ASP A 617 54.49 19.19 -3.34
CA ASP A 617 55.44 19.53 -4.40
C ASP A 617 55.87 18.28 -5.20
N GLY A 618 55.79 18.34 -6.54
CA GLY A 618 56.31 17.29 -7.43
C GLY A 618 55.38 16.10 -7.71
N VAL A 619 54.07 16.25 -7.53
CA VAL A 619 53.10 15.18 -7.76
C VAL A 619 52.92 14.91 -9.25
N GLN A 620 53.57 13.84 -9.72
CA GLN A 620 53.16 13.17 -10.95
C GLN A 620 52.03 12.20 -10.63
N ILE A 621 50.93 12.29 -11.38
CA ILE A 621 49.90 11.25 -11.42
C ILE A 621 50.53 10.05 -12.15
N CYS A 622 50.84 8.98 -11.43
CA CYS A 622 51.48 7.80 -12.03
C CYS A 622 50.49 6.87 -12.71
N HIS A 623 49.27 6.80 -12.18
CA HIS A 623 48.23 5.92 -12.66
C HIS A 623 46.85 6.46 -12.27
N LEU A 624 45.89 6.31 -13.17
CA LEU A 624 44.49 6.69 -12.97
C LEU A 624 43.64 5.45 -13.17
N ASP A 625 43.21 4.77 -12.11
CA ASP A 625 42.33 3.61 -12.28
C ASP A 625 40.88 4.09 -12.40
N ILE A 626 40.14 3.63 -13.42
CA ILE A 626 38.72 3.95 -13.61
C ILE A 626 37.95 2.74 -13.11
N GLY A 627 37.44 2.83 -11.87
CA GLY A 627 36.47 1.89 -11.34
C GLY A 627 35.05 2.22 -11.79
N ASP A 628 34.08 1.39 -11.39
CA ASP A 628 32.67 1.56 -11.77
C ASP A 628 32.09 2.95 -11.38
N ASP A 629 32.55 3.53 -10.26
CA ASP A 629 32.05 4.81 -9.70
C ASP A 629 33.17 5.77 -9.22
N ASP A 630 34.45 5.40 -9.32
CA ASP A 630 35.58 6.18 -8.80
C ASP A 630 36.81 6.19 -9.70
N VAL A 631 37.44 7.37 -9.84
CA VAL A 631 38.78 7.50 -10.40
C VAL A 631 39.75 7.46 -9.23
N VAL A 632 40.63 6.48 -9.21
CA VAL A 632 41.68 6.39 -8.19
C VAL A 632 42.90 7.13 -8.71
N VAL A 633 43.22 8.26 -8.08
CA VAL A 633 44.42 9.05 -8.42
C VAL A 633 45.59 8.52 -7.59
N HIS A 634 46.58 7.94 -8.26
CA HIS A 634 47.82 7.47 -7.63
C HIS A 634 48.93 8.51 -7.78
N PHE A 635 49.53 8.89 -6.66
CA PHE A 635 50.63 9.84 -6.61
C PHE A 635 51.99 9.13 -6.60
N ALA A 636 52.97 9.67 -7.34
CA ALA A 636 54.34 9.15 -7.39
C ALA A 636 55.00 8.99 -6.01
N SER A 637 54.72 9.91 -5.08
CA SER A 637 55.27 9.92 -3.72
C SER A 637 54.66 8.86 -2.80
N ASN A 638 53.50 8.29 -3.15
CA ASN A 638 52.76 7.37 -2.27
C ASN A 638 51.93 6.34 -3.06
N ALA A 639 52.58 5.58 -3.94
CA ALA A 639 51.93 4.64 -4.88
C ALA A 639 51.02 3.57 -4.24
N LYS A 640 51.14 3.31 -2.93
CA LYS A 640 50.36 2.29 -2.20
C LYS A 640 49.02 2.78 -1.65
N SER A 641 48.77 4.09 -1.57
CA SER A 641 47.48 4.65 -1.11
C SER A 641 46.95 5.68 -2.12
N GLY A 642 46.17 5.23 -3.09
CA GLY A 642 45.52 6.12 -4.06
C GLY A 642 44.40 6.94 -3.41
N HIS A 643 44.23 8.19 -3.85
CA HIS A 643 43.11 9.03 -3.44
C HIS A 643 41.92 8.77 -4.37
N LYS A 644 40.87 8.17 -3.82
CA LYS A 644 39.62 7.89 -4.55
C LYS A 644 38.83 9.17 -4.77
N VAL A 645 38.57 9.50 -6.02
CA VAL A 645 37.70 10.60 -6.44
C VAL A 645 36.45 9.99 -7.04
N LYS A 646 35.29 10.18 -6.39
CA LYS A 646 34.02 9.70 -6.94
C LYS A 646 33.61 10.55 -8.14
N PHE A 647 33.15 9.91 -9.20
CA PHE A 647 32.61 10.58 -10.39
C PHE A 647 31.24 9.99 -10.74
N LEU A 648 30.53 10.59 -11.70
CA LEU A 648 29.10 10.33 -11.85
C LEU A 648 28.75 9.21 -12.82
N HIS A 649 29.59 8.96 -13.83
CA HIS A 649 29.25 8.02 -14.88
C HIS A 649 30.44 7.78 -15.81
N GLU A 650 30.68 6.52 -16.14
CA GLU A 650 31.47 6.11 -17.31
C GLU A 650 30.57 6.20 -18.54
N GLN A 651 30.91 7.06 -19.51
CA GLN A 651 30.21 7.07 -20.79
C GLN A 651 31.21 6.89 -21.93
N ILE A 652 30.99 5.84 -22.74
CA ILE A 652 31.58 5.71 -24.06
C ILE A 652 30.96 6.81 -24.91
N VAL A 653 31.76 7.79 -25.34
CA VAL A 653 31.27 8.96 -26.05
C VAL A 653 30.84 8.56 -27.47
N LYS A 654 29.54 8.27 -27.66
CA LYS A 654 28.93 8.24 -28.99
C LYS A 654 28.52 9.66 -29.39
N ASN A 655 29.40 10.32 -30.16
CA ASN A 655 29.19 11.61 -30.85
C ASN A 655 29.30 12.91 -30.01
N LEU A 656 30.51 13.25 -29.54
CA LEU A 656 30.87 14.66 -29.28
C LEU A 656 31.48 15.27 -30.56
N GLU A 657 30.65 15.65 -31.53
CA GLU A 657 31.09 16.21 -32.83
C GLU A 657 31.80 17.58 -32.76
N LYS A 658 32.02 18.15 -31.57
CA LYS A 658 32.46 19.54 -31.40
C LYS A 658 33.74 19.75 -30.59
N ASP A 659 34.33 18.70 -30.02
CA ASP A 659 35.57 18.81 -29.26
C ASP A 659 36.65 17.94 -29.90
N ASN A 660 37.64 18.57 -30.53
CA ASN A 660 38.69 17.89 -31.31
C ASN A 660 39.56 16.94 -30.46
N MET A 661 39.42 17.01 -29.13
CA MET A 661 40.22 16.26 -28.17
C MET A 661 39.63 14.89 -27.80
N VAL A 662 38.31 14.69 -27.97
CA VAL A 662 37.61 13.45 -27.61
C VAL A 662 37.19 12.70 -28.88
N GLY A 663 37.77 11.52 -29.07
CA GLY A 663 37.46 10.61 -30.17
C GLY A 663 36.17 9.83 -29.93
N LYS A 664 35.62 9.25 -31.00
CA LYS A 664 34.38 8.47 -30.97
C LYS A 664 34.48 7.17 -30.17
N ASP A 665 35.68 6.64 -30.02
CA ASP A 665 35.96 5.38 -29.34
C ASP A 665 36.61 5.59 -27.96
N ASP A 666 36.70 6.85 -27.51
CA ASP A 666 37.27 7.17 -26.20
C ASP A 666 36.25 6.93 -25.08
N THR A 667 36.76 6.48 -23.93
CA THR A 667 36.00 6.43 -22.68
C THR A 667 36.29 7.69 -21.89
N VAL A 668 35.26 8.39 -21.41
CA VAL A 668 35.44 9.63 -20.63
C VAL A 668 34.77 9.51 -19.27
N ALA A 669 35.53 9.78 -18.21
CA ALA A 669 35.01 9.89 -16.85
C ALA A 669 34.53 11.32 -16.60
N TYR A 670 33.26 11.48 -16.22
CA TYR A 670 32.61 12.78 -16.03
C TYR A 670 32.35 13.14 -14.57
N LEU A 671 32.70 14.37 -14.18
CA LEU A 671 32.31 14.98 -12.91
C LEU A 671 31.08 15.85 -13.09
N ALA A 672 29.98 15.52 -12.44
CA ALA A 672 28.84 16.42 -12.34
C ALA A 672 29.19 17.64 -11.48
N ILE A 673 29.05 18.83 -12.06
CA ILE A 673 29.41 20.09 -11.42
C ILE A 673 28.18 20.66 -10.70
N ASP A 674 28.30 20.84 -9.39
CA ASP A 674 27.38 21.65 -8.61
C ASP A 674 27.84 23.11 -8.69
N LYS A 675 27.16 23.91 -9.51
CA LYS A 675 27.56 25.30 -9.79
C LYS A 675 27.39 26.17 -8.54
N THR A 676 28.47 26.81 -8.12
CA THR A 676 28.43 27.84 -7.08
C THR A 676 27.54 29.01 -7.56
N PRO A 677 26.75 29.68 -6.71
CA PRO A 677 26.01 30.87 -7.11
C PRO A 677 26.92 31.97 -7.68
N LEU A 678 26.42 32.74 -8.66
CA LEU A 678 27.16 33.86 -9.26
C LEU A 678 27.66 34.87 -8.22
N SER A 679 26.84 35.18 -7.22
CA SER A 679 27.19 36.09 -6.12
C SER A 679 28.39 35.61 -5.29
N VAL A 680 28.61 34.29 -5.18
CA VAL A 680 29.67 33.70 -4.36
C VAL A 680 30.97 33.54 -5.15
N ILE A 681 30.90 33.01 -6.38
CA ILE A 681 32.11 32.82 -7.21
C ILE A 681 32.65 34.13 -7.80
N ARG A 682 31.81 35.18 -7.85
CA ARG A 682 32.19 36.54 -8.25
C ARG A 682 32.41 37.49 -7.08
N ASP A 683 32.43 36.98 -5.85
CA ASP A 683 32.75 37.77 -4.67
C ASP A 683 34.15 38.41 -4.80
N GLU A 684 34.23 39.71 -4.54
CA GLU A 684 35.47 40.48 -4.57
C GLU A 684 36.50 39.94 -3.56
N ALA A 685 36.06 39.39 -2.42
CA ALA A 685 36.96 38.79 -1.43
C ALA A 685 37.65 37.51 -1.95
N ARG A 686 37.10 36.89 -3.01
CA ARG A 686 37.61 35.65 -3.62
C ARG A 686 38.28 35.89 -4.97
N ARG A 687 38.40 37.16 -5.38
CA ARG A 687 38.95 37.57 -6.67
C ARG A 687 40.08 38.57 -6.51
N TRP A 688 41.14 38.33 -7.25
CA TRP A 688 42.26 39.25 -7.32
C TRP A 688 42.47 39.70 -8.76
N SER A 689 42.62 41.00 -8.96
CA SER A 689 42.94 41.53 -10.29
C SER A 689 44.31 41.04 -10.72
N TYR A 690 44.41 40.49 -11.93
CA TYR A 690 45.67 40.05 -12.52
C TYR A 690 46.72 41.18 -12.50
N ALA A 691 46.33 42.40 -12.90
CA ALA A 691 47.20 43.56 -12.89
C ALA A 691 47.65 43.95 -11.47
N SER A 692 46.78 43.82 -10.47
CA SER A 692 47.14 44.10 -9.07
C SER A 692 48.28 43.19 -8.60
N ILE A 693 48.20 41.88 -8.87
CA ILE A 693 49.23 40.92 -8.46
C ILE A 693 50.55 41.19 -9.17
N LEU A 694 50.52 41.62 -10.44
CA LEU A 694 51.74 41.97 -11.18
C LEU A 694 52.45 43.20 -10.62
N ASN A 695 51.71 44.17 -10.11
CA ASN A 695 52.25 45.47 -9.70
C ASN A 695 52.67 45.51 -8.23
N HIS A 696 52.21 44.57 -7.41
CA HIS A 696 52.60 44.46 -6.00
C HIS A 696 53.82 43.55 -5.85
N ASN A 697 54.92 44.10 -5.35
CA ASN A 697 56.16 43.34 -5.09
C ASN A 697 56.33 42.93 -3.62
N GLU A 698 55.43 43.35 -2.73
CA GLU A 698 55.48 43.08 -1.29
C GLU A 698 54.57 41.90 -0.90
N PRO A 699 55.10 40.79 -0.34
CA PRO A 699 54.33 39.60 0.02
C PRO A 699 53.23 39.85 1.07
N GLU A 700 53.40 40.86 1.92
CA GLU A 700 52.47 41.22 3.02
C GLU A 700 51.10 41.64 2.48
N LEU A 701 51.07 42.30 1.32
CA LEU A 701 49.86 42.73 0.61
C LEU A 701 49.16 41.59 -0.14
N LEU A 702 49.80 40.42 -0.27
CA LEU A 702 49.27 39.22 -0.93
C LEU A 702 49.03 38.06 0.06
N THR A 703 49.03 38.34 1.37
CA THR A 703 48.85 37.34 2.45
C THR A 703 47.58 36.49 2.30
N GLY A 704 46.51 37.02 1.71
CA GLY A 704 45.27 36.28 1.41
C GLY A 704 45.43 35.14 0.38
N LEU A 705 46.54 35.08 -0.35
CA LEU A 705 46.85 34.05 -1.35
C LEU A 705 47.64 32.87 -0.76
N ARG A 706 48.11 32.97 0.49
CA ARG A 706 48.90 31.93 1.13
C ARG A 706 48.08 30.64 1.27
N GLY A 707 48.63 29.52 0.81
CA GLY A 707 48.00 28.21 0.84
C GLY A 707 46.88 28.01 -0.20
N LYS A 708 46.56 29.02 -1.01
CA LYS A 708 45.42 29.01 -1.93
C LYS A 708 45.73 28.32 -3.25
N ILE A 709 44.67 27.80 -3.86
CA ILE A 709 44.59 27.35 -5.26
C ILE A 709 44.13 28.56 -6.08
N VAL A 710 45.06 29.14 -6.83
CA VAL A 710 44.88 30.36 -7.61
C VAL A 710 44.59 29.98 -9.06
N ILE A 711 43.38 30.25 -9.54
CA ILE A 711 42.94 29.91 -10.89
C ILE A 711 42.99 31.17 -11.76
N VAL A 712 43.87 31.16 -12.74
CA VAL A 712 44.11 32.25 -13.68
C VAL A 712 43.43 31.90 -15.00
N GLY A 713 42.56 32.76 -15.51
CA GLY A 713 41.83 32.47 -16.75
C GLY A 713 41.23 33.70 -17.42
N ALA A 714 40.97 33.60 -18.71
CA ALA A 714 40.51 34.72 -19.51
C ALA A 714 38.97 34.87 -19.46
N ALA A 715 38.49 36.09 -19.23
CA ALA A 715 37.07 36.41 -19.15
C ALA A 715 36.40 36.62 -20.53
N ILE A 716 36.81 35.84 -21.55
CA ILE A 716 36.49 36.08 -22.96
C ILE A 716 35.22 35.32 -23.41
N LYS A 717 35.19 33.99 -23.25
CA LYS A 717 34.10 33.14 -23.76
C LYS A 717 33.10 32.81 -22.66
N ARG A 718 31.83 33.18 -22.88
CA ARG A 718 30.71 32.91 -21.96
C ARG A 718 29.92 31.69 -22.41
N LEU A 719 29.73 30.73 -21.51
CA LEU A 719 28.83 29.59 -21.65
C LEU A 719 27.58 29.89 -20.83
N GLY A 720 26.48 30.22 -21.53
CA GLY A 720 25.22 30.59 -20.91
C GLY A 720 24.29 29.41 -20.66
N ASP A 721 23.59 29.43 -19.52
CA ASP A 721 22.41 28.63 -19.24
C ASP A 721 21.43 29.38 -18.30
N PHE A 722 20.48 28.66 -17.71
CA PHE A 722 19.48 29.24 -16.79
C PHE A 722 20.10 29.88 -15.52
N TYR A 723 21.35 29.55 -15.17
CA TYR A 723 22.08 30.12 -14.02
C TYR A 723 22.92 31.35 -14.38
N GLY A 724 22.88 31.79 -15.63
CA GLY A 724 23.63 32.92 -16.15
C GLY A 724 24.95 32.52 -16.82
N ASP A 725 25.59 33.49 -17.45
CA ASP A 725 26.83 33.29 -18.21
C ASP A 725 28.00 32.95 -17.30
N ARG A 726 28.62 31.78 -17.53
CA ARG A 726 29.86 31.34 -16.88
C ARG A 726 31.06 31.50 -17.82
N TRP A 727 32.19 31.93 -17.28
CA TRP A 727 33.47 31.83 -18.00
C TRP A 727 34.10 30.45 -17.81
N GLY A 728 34.97 30.00 -18.74
CA GLY A 728 35.62 28.69 -18.68
C GLY A 728 36.30 28.41 -17.34
N PHE A 729 37.11 29.37 -16.87
CA PHE A 729 37.83 29.25 -15.60
C PHE A 729 36.91 29.20 -14.37
N GLU A 730 35.70 29.78 -14.45
CA GLU A 730 34.69 29.65 -13.39
C GLU A 730 34.14 28.22 -13.33
N LEU A 731 33.96 27.56 -14.48
CA LEU A 731 33.52 26.16 -14.54
C LEU A 731 34.62 25.21 -14.05
N HIS A 732 35.88 25.47 -14.38
CA HIS A 732 37.01 24.73 -13.80
C HIS A 732 37.11 24.95 -12.28
N ALA A 733 36.83 26.16 -11.80
CA ALA A 733 36.76 26.43 -10.37
C ALA A 733 35.61 25.68 -9.68
N ASP A 734 34.42 25.62 -10.28
CA ASP A 734 33.29 24.83 -9.77
C ASP A 734 33.62 23.32 -9.77
N ALA A 735 34.34 22.83 -10.79
CA ALA A 735 34.81 21.44 -10.84
C ALA A 735 35.82 21.14 -9.71
N ILE A 736 36.83 22.01 -9.51
CA ILE A 736 37.78 21.90 -8.40
C ILE A 736 37.07 21.98 -7.05
N ASN A 737 36.08 22.89 -6.91
CA ASN A 737 35.26 23.04 -5.71
C ASN A 737 34.51 21.74 -5.37
N THR A 738 33.90 21.12 -6.39
CA THR A 738 33.21 19.84 -6.27
C THR A 738 34.17 18.73 -5.80
N LEU A 739 35.38 18.68 -6.37
CA LEU A 739 36.42 17.71 -5.99
C LEU A 739 36.90 17.91 -4.54
N LEU A 740 37.09 19.16 -4.10
CA LEU A 740 37.56 19.47 -2.75
C LEU A 740 36.50 19.15 -1.68
N ASN A 741 35.23 19.43 -1.96
CA ASN A 741 34.13 19.18 -1.02
C ASN A 741 33.65 17.72 -1.02
N GLY A 742 33.91 16.96 -2.10
CA GLY A 742 33.47 15.56 -2.22
C GLY A 742 31.96 15.38 -2.36
N VAL A 743 31.22 16.46 -2.66
CA VAL A 743 29.76 16.47 -2.84
C VAL A 743 29.47 16.54 -4.33
N THR A 744 28.89 15.48 -4.89
CA THR A 744 28.50 15.40 -6.30
C THR A 744 26.98 15.27 -6.44
N ILE A 745 26.40 15.87 -7.48
CA ILE A 745 24.99 15.69 -7.81
C ILE A 745 24.78 14.25 -8.27
N ARG A 746 23.86 13.51 -7.64
CA ARG A 746 23.57 12.12 -7.97
C ARG A 746 22.20 11.99 -8.64
N PRO A 747 22.10 11.42 -9.87
CA PRO A 747 20.81 11.07 -10.42
C PRO A 747 20.18 9.98 -9.55
N MET A 748 18.88 10.08 -9.33
CA MET A 748 18.15 9.05 -8.60
C MET A 748 18.20 7.73 -9.40
N ALA A 749 18.57 6.65 -8.71
CA ALA A 749 18.63 5.31 -9.28
C ALA A 749 17.30 4.89 -9.92
N ALA A 750 17.37 4.00 -10.91
CA ALA A 750 16.21 3.53 -11.67
C ALA A 750 15.09 2.97 -10.77
N SER A 751 15.45 2.26 -9.69
CA SER A 751 14.48 1.75 -8.70
C SER A 751 13.73 2.85 -7.96
N GLY A 752 14.41 3.95 -7.63
CA GLY A 752 13.81 5.14 -7.03
C GLY A 752 12.86 5.84 -7.98
N GLN A 753 13.27 6.03 -9.24
CA GLN A 753 12.43 6.60 -10.30
C GLN A 753 11.17 5.74 -10.51
N PHE A 754 11.32 4.42 -10.61
CA PHE A 754 10.19 3.50 -10.75
C PHE A 754 9.21 3.60 -9.58
N SER A 755 9.73 3.65 -8.35
CA SER A 755 8.89 3.76 -7.15
C SER A 755 8.04 5.04 -7.18
N LEU A 756 8.63 6.17 -7.58
CA LEU A 756 7.91 7.44 -7.73
C LEU A 756 6.89 7.41 -8.87
N ILE A 757 7.19 6.80 -10.02
CA ILE A 757 6.23 6.57 -11.11
C ILE A 757 5.00 5.81 -10.60
N VAL A 758 5.20 4.74 -9.84
CA VAL A 758 4.10 3.92 -9.29
C VAL A 758 3.26 4.73 -8.31
N ILE A 759 3.90 5.43 -7.37
CA ILE A 759 3.21 6.27 -6.38
C ILE A 759 2.34 7.33 -7.08
N MET A 760 2.91 8.02 -8.08
CA MET A 760 2.20 9.06 -8.81
C MET A 760 1.09 8.49 -9.70
N SER A 761 1.27 7.31 -10.29
CA SER A 761 0.21 6.62 -11.05
C SER A 761 -0.97 6.25 -10.15
N ILE A 762 -0.71 5.70 -8.96
CA ILE A 762 -1.75 5.36 -7.98
C ILE A 762 -2.50 6.62 -7.54
N ALA A 763 -1.77 7.68 -7.18
CA ALA A 763 -2.38 8.95 -6.81
C ALA A 763 -3.29 9.47 -7.94
N GLY A 764 -2.82 9.47 -9.20
CA GLY A 764 -3.58 9.92 -10.35
C GLY A 764 -4.87 9.11 -10.54
N ALA A 765 -4.77 7.78 -10.47
CA ALA A 765 -5.91 6.88 -10.62
C ALA A 765 -6.97 7.08 -9.52
N LEU A 766 -6.57 7.22 -8.27
CA LEU A 766 -7.50 7.47 -7.14
C LEU A 766 -8.26 8.80 -7.32
N ILE A 767 -7.56 9.84 -7.76
CA ILE A 767 -8.16 11.14 -8.06
C ILE A 767 -9.11 11.03 -9.26
N GLY A 768 -8.74 10.24 -10.27
CA GLY A 768 -9.55 9.99 -11.46
C GLY A 768 -10.91 9.39 -11.15
N VAL A 769 -10.98 8.39 -10.24
CA VAL A 769 -12.25 7.82 -9.76
C VAL A 769 -13.05 8.88 -8.99
N ARG A 770 -12.41 9.58 -8.05
CA ARG A 770 -13.08 10.59 -7.21
C ARG A 770 -13.63 11.75 -8.04
N ALA A 771 -13.04 12.05 -9.19
CA ALA A 771 -13.52 13.08 -10.12
C ALA A 771 -14.86 12.77 -10.80
N THR A 772 -15.43 11.57 -10.60
CA THR A 772 -16.79 11.24 -11.06
C THR A 772 -17.88 11.75 -10.14
N THR A 773 -17.58 11.94 -8.86
CA THR A 773 -18.56 12.34 -7.82
C THR A 773 -18.22 13.68 -7.17
N ALA A 774 -16.94 14.08 -7.15
CA ALA A 774 -16.50 15.34 -6.55
C ALA A 774 -16.62 16.55 -7.50
N SER A 775 -16.71 17.74 -6.91
CA SER A 775 -16.74 19.00 -7.67
C SER A 775 -15.40 19.27 -8.39
N ARG A 776 -15.45 19.99 -9.51
CA ARG A 776 -14.25 20.37 -10.28
C ARG A 776 -13.23 21.13 -9.42
N ARG A 777 -13.69 21.99 -8.52
CA ARG A 777 -12.83 22.77 -7.61
C ARG A 777 -12.04 21.86 -6.66
N MET A 778 -12.70 20.86 -6.07
CA MET A 778 -12.05 19.90 -5.17
C MET A 778 -10.97 19.10 -5.91
N ILE A 779 -11.25 18.66 -7.14
CA ILE A 779 -10.28 17.88 -7.93
C ILE A 779 -9.05 18.71 -8.30
N VAL A 780 -9.25 19.97 -8.71
CA VAL A 780 -8.13 20.89 -8.99
C VAL A 780 -7.29 21.10 -7.74
N LEU A 781 -7.92 21.40 -6.60
CA LEU A 781 -7.21 21.58 -5.32
C LEU A 781 -6.38 20.35 -4.97
N LEU A 782 -6.94 19.15 -5.13
CA LEU A 782 -6.28 17.91 -4.75
C LEU A 782 -5.12 17.57 -5.69
N LEU A 783 -5.27 17.73 -7.01
CA LEU A 783 -4.16 17.60 -7.96
C LEU A 783 -3.04 18.62 -7.67
N THR A 784 -3.38 19.89 -7.45
CA THR A 784 -2.41 20.93 -7.12
C THR A 784 -1.67 20.61 -5.83
N THR A 785 -2.37 20.14 -4.79
CA THR A 785 -1.77 19.75 -3.50
C THR A 785 -0.77 18.60 -3.68
N VAL A 786 -1.14 17.56 -4.44
CA VAL A 786 -0.25 16.42 -4.69
C VAL A 786 0.99 16.86 -5.47
N VAL A 787 0.83 17.69 -6.51
CA VAL A 787 1.96 18.19 -7.30
C VAL A 787 2.88 19.07 -6.45
N LEU A 788 2.35 20.00 -5.65
CA LEU A 788 3.15 20.88 -4.79
C LEU A 788 3.92 20.09 -3.71
N LEU A 789 3.26 19.12 -3.06
CA LEU A 789 3.91 18.26 -2.08
C LEU A 789 5.04 17.45 -2.71
N TYR A 790 4.78 16.85 -3.88
CA TYR A 790 5.77 16.09 -4.63
C TYR A 790 6.99 16.95 -5.02
N LEU A 791 6.75 18.14 -5.60
CA LEU A 791 7.83 19.05 -5.98
C LEU A 791 8.65 19.49 -4.76
N THR A 792 7.99 19.78 -3.63
CA THR A 792 8.66 20.12 -2.37
C THR A 792 9.58 18.99 -1.93
N VAL A 793 9.10 17.74 -1.92
CA VAL A 793 9.92 16.58 -1.57
C VAL A 793 11.13 16.43 -2.50
N THR A 794 10.95 16.59 -3.81
CA THR A 794 12.08 16.49 -4.76
C THR A 794 13.13 17.59 -4.57
N VAL A 795 12.70 18.82 -4.25
CA VAL A 795 13.60 19.93 -3.93
C VAL A 795 14.34 19.66 -2.61
N CYS A 796 13.65 19.14 -1.58
CA CYS A 796 14.29 18.77 -0.32
C CYS A 796 15.32 17.64 -0.49
N LEU A 797 15.00 16.61 -1.29
CA LEU A 797 15.94 15.52 -1.59
C LEU A 797 17.20 16.03 -2.30
N TYR A 798 17.05 16.97 -3.22
CA TYR A 798 18.20 17.61 -3.84
C TYR A 798 18.96 18.52 -2.86
N ALA A 799 18.26 19.35 -2.07
CA ALA A 799 18.89 20.28 -1.13
C ALA A 799 19.75 19.55 -0.09
N GLU A 800 19.25 18.44 0.45
CA GLU A 800 19.91 17.68 1.52
C GLU A 800 20.91 16.65 0.99
N TYR A 801 20.57 15.92 -0.07
CA TYR A 801 21.35 14.74 -0.52
C TYR A 801 21.94 14.91 -1.93
N ARG A 802 21.73 16.05 -2.57
CA ARG A 802 22.06 16.29 -3.99
C ARG A 802 21.50 15.21 -4.92
N LEU A 803 20.38 14.60 -4.53
CA LEU A 803 19.70 13.54 -5.28
C LEU A 803 18.71 14.16 -6.26
N LEU A 804 18.93 13.96 -7.56
CA LEU A 804 18.16 14.55 -8.63
C LEU A 804 17.13 13.55 -9.20
N ALA A 805 15.84 13.84 -9.01
CA ALA A 805 14.74 13.05 -9.57
C ALA A 805 14.36 13.54 -10.97
N ASN A 806 13.98 12.63 -11.88
CA ASN A 806 13.48 13.03 -13.20
C ASN A 806 11.97 13.24 -13.11
N THR A 807 11.57 14.48 -12.81
CA THR A 807 10.20 14.76 -12.38
C THR A 807 9.17 14.72 -13.51
N VAL A 808 9.60 14.77 -14.78
CA VAL A 808 8.72 14.79 -15.96
C VAL A 808 7.87 13.53 -16.02
N TYR A 809 8.52 12.36 -15.94
CA TYR A 809 7.86 11.07 -16.02
C TYR A 809 6.87 10.85 -14.87
N HIS A 810 7.20 11.32 -13.68
CA HIS A 810 6.33 11.23 -12.49
C HIS A 810 5.04 12.05 -12.67
N LEU A 811 5.15 13.27 -13.21
CA LEU A 811 4.00 14.14 -13.47
C LEU A 811 3.15 13.63 -14.64
N VAL A 812 3.79 13.13 -15.70
CA VAL A 812 3.10 12.51 -16.84
C VAL A 812 2.31 11.27 -16.37
N ALA A 813 2.91 10.43 -15.52
CA ALA A 813 2.25 9.27 -14.93
C ALA A 813 0.99 9.68 -14.13
N LEU A 814 1.10 10.70 -13.26
CA LEU A 814 -0.04 11.25 -12.50
C LEU A 814 -1.19 11.70 -13.42
N VAL A 815 -0.89 12.54 -14.41
CA VAL A 815 -1.90 13.15 -15.29
C VAL A 815 -2.53 12.10 -16.21
N SER A 816 -1.73 11.17 -16.72
CA SER A 816 -2.18 10.09 -17.60
C SER A 816 -3.10 9.12 -16.84
N ALA A 817 -2.70 8.68 -15.65
CA ALA A 817 -3.51 7.81 -14.80
C ALA A 817 -4.82 8.49 -14.42
N TYR A 818 -4.78 9.75 -13.98
CA TYR A 818 -5.98 10.55 -13.73
C TYR A 818 -6.92 10.60 -14.95
N SER A 819 -6.39 10.90 -16.14
CA SER A 819 -7.19 11.10 -17.34
C SER A 819 -7.84 9.80 -17.83
N ILE A 820 -7.06 8.72 -17.88
CA ILE A 820 -7.53 7.39 -18.29
C ILE A 820 -8.57 6.89 -17.30
N THR A 821 -8.26 6.92 -16.00
CA THR A 821 -9.18 6.45 -14.97
C THR A 821 -10.46 7.28 -14.96
N ARG A 822 -10.39 8.61 -15.06
CA ARG A 822 -11.60 9.45 -15.13
C ARG A 822 -12.46 9.12 -16.36
N LYS A 823 -11.85 8.84 -17.51
CA LYS A 823 -12.56 8.48 -18.74
C LYS A 823 -13.23 7.12 -18.62
N MET A 824 -12.52 6.11 -18.10
CA MET A 824 -13.08 4.78 -17.85
C MET A 824 -14.18 4.84 -16.78
N ALA A 825 -13.92 5.51 -15.66
CA ALA A 825 -14.89 5.69 -14.58
C ALA A 825 -16.16 6.41 -15.05
N ARG A 826 -16.07 7.41 -15.93
CA ARG A 826 -17.25 8.02 -16.56
C ARG A 826 -18.03 7.09 -17.48
N ARG A 827 -17.38 6.12 -18.11
CA ARG A 827 -17.99 5.18 -19.03
C ARG A 827 -18.67 4.02 -18.31
N TYR A 828 -18.10 3.57 -17.19
CA TYR A 828 -18.53 2.36 -16.47
C TYR A 828 -19.23 2.62 -15.13
N LEU A 829 -19.21 3.86 -14.61
CA LEU A 829 -19.84 4.22 -13.32
C LEU A 829 -21.00 5.24 -13.45
N LYS A 830 -21.37 5.63 -14.67
CA LYS A 830 -22.53 6.51 -14.95
C LYS A 830 -23.65 5.80 -15.72
N SER A 831 -23.38 4.64 -16.28
CA SER A 831 -24.40 3.64 -16.64
C SER A 831 -24.78 2.88 -15.39
#